data_AF-A0A812LUN3-F1
#
_entry.id   AF-A0A812LUN3-F1
#
_cell.length_a   1.000
_cell.length_b   1.000
_cell.length_c   1.000
_cell.angle_alpha   90.00
_cell.angle_beta   90.00
_cell.angle_gamma   90.00
#
_symmetry.space_group_name_H-M   'P 1'
#
loop_
_entity.id
_entity.type
_entity.pdbx_description
1 polymer ?
#
loop_
_entity_poly.entity_id
_entity_poly.type
_entity_poly.pdbx_seq_one_letter_code
_entity_poly.pdbx_strand_id
1 'polypeptide(L)'
;MEFPKSGWHKAGYVAVCLVNVIAAAVLFHREADLNCHAKLHSPNVKNYSFWCLQLASCGAGCAAVFLGKRAGASDQGRTACAIGIINWLESLVASMALSLKTLHCRWPGLPEAFDPIILCSLLVLFGACAFAINVAIRHRLKCLQQTSQRHCCFCCLSSLRAVAFGAPTAFVVVSWLVGSKLGKTEGSFIQMVVELVQLAWGCRLVMGALAVGAFARAFWLLHGVLRLADVSDMPATARSHLIRARRLVALQVVGLSFSLVLTALAFPAILTSCLLYTSVFQMTARHRFDLWFSIGRFEAGFSSEPMGGPIYRPSMLVLLQAADVLANAIATLLLSGSHRVVSESRKSSCTCPSAVADEHDPKTLAVESEWGPEWKAKVEELSLRGMTLCSLLDFYQEHLCAMPDWQYVPAEHKTRDVVRRSIIPLTSTGECAYAASALNRDGARRPHVMVTHSWGNCFRDLLAAIISDALKENSFGLAANLLEEDPAFLREILASCSCLDDTYWICAFAVNQHMSICHSNPYDRDPLTNELHRVCHCSCVNIIDPDGRSSSSEINKFDDMMYHLSSVGGCRQVIAVDQACDLFQRAWCVAEIAEAKRLRLNQVLKLKSRATVRQHEHALQNLDVRSMNASSETDKALILNKIAQTNRIDQFNKELQLLILDPKTGLLASWHAMDSLQQIAEAGRLIRWGLADAGTGKVWKAWETHE
;
A
#
# COMPACT_ATOMS: atom_id res chain seq x y z
N MET A 1 -21.40 -1.74 -5.71
CA MET A 1 -21.52 -2.72 -4.61
C MET A 1 -20.50 -2.35 -3.55
N GLU A 2 -20.93 -1.59 -2.55
CA GLU A 2 -20.11 -1.22 -1.41
C GLU A 2 -20.04 -2.41 -0.45
N PHE A 3 -18.82 -2.81 -0.06
CA PHE A 3 -18.62 -3.77 1.02
C PHE A 3 -18.77 -3.05 2.37
N PRO A 4 -19.45 -3.64 3.36
CA PRO A 4 -19.52 -3.07 4.69
C PRO A 4 -18.14 -3.08 5.33
N LYS A 5 -17.67 -1.92 5.82
CA LYS A 5 -16.47 -1.81 6.66
C LYS A 5 -16.76 -2.47 8.01
N SER A 6 -16.59 -3.79 8.10
CA SER A 6 -16.73 -4.54 9.34
C SER A 6 -15.55 -4.23 10.25
N GLY A 7 -15.72 -3.26 11.15
CA GLY A 7 -14.90 -3.19 12.36
C GLY A 7 -15.07 -4.51 13.12
N TRP A 8 -13.98 -5.23 13.36
CA TRP A 8 -14.01 -6.40 14.24
C TRP A 8 -14.36 -5.92 15.65
N HIS A 9 -15.65 -5.93 15.99
CA HIS A 9 -16.13 -5.62 17.32
C HIS A 9 -15.50 -6.60 18.32
N LYS A 10 -15.36 -6.17 19.58
CA LYS A 10 -15.00 -7.04 20.72
C LYS A 10 -15.79 -8.37 20.71
N ALA A 11 -17.01 -8.35 20.18
CA ALA A 11 -17.86 -9.52 19.94
C ALA A 11 -17.24 -10.60 19.03
N GLY A 12 -16.48 -10.24 17.99
CA GLY A 12 -15.81 -11.22 17.13
C GLY A 12 -14.70 -11.99 17.86
N TYR A 13 -13.98 -11.31 18.77
CA TYR A 13 -12.98 -11.95 19.64
C TYR A 13 -13.62 -12.85 20.68
N VAL A 14 -14.73 -12.41 21.28
CA VAL A 14 -15.52 -13.24 22.19
C VAL A 14 -16.07 -14.44 21.45
N ALA A 15 -16.55 -14.30 20.21
CA ALA A 15 -17.06 -15.41 19.40
C ALA A 15 -15.98 -16.45 19.09
N VAL A 16 -14.75 -16.06 18.72
CA VAL A 16 -13.65 -17.01 18.50
C VAL A 16 -13.27 -17.75 19.79
N CYS A 17 -13.19 -17.03 20.92
CA CYS A 17 -12.96 -17.67 22.22
C CYS A 17 -14.12 -18.59 22.60
N LEU A 18 -15.37 -18.19 22.37
CA LEU A 18 -16.56 -18.99 22.66
C LEU A 18 -16.59 -20.26 21.81
N VAL A 19 -16.28 -20.15 20.51
CA VAL A 19 -16.19 -21.30 19.59
C VAL A 19 -15.11 -22.26 20.05
N ASN A 20 -13.95 -21.77 20.50
CA ASN A 20 -12.90 -22.62 21.06
C ASN A 20 -13.29 -23.28 22.39
N VAL A 21 -13.94 -22.53 23.30
CA VAL A 21 -14.40 -23.06 24.58
C VAL A 21 -15.54 -24.07 24.37
N ILE A 22 -16.46 -23.81 23.45
CA ILE A 22 -17.56 -24.71 23.12
C ILE A 22 -17.02 -25.96 22.40
N ALA A 23 -16.13 -25.81 21.43
CA ALA A 23 -15.49 -26.96 20.77
C ALA A 23 -14.73 -27.81 21.79
N ALA A 24 -13.94 -27.18 22.67
CA ALA A 24 -13.25 -27.88 23.75
C ALA A 24 -14.24 -28.57 24.71
N ALA A 25 -15.31 -27.89 25.15
CA ALA A 25 -16.29 -28.42 26.10
C ALA A 25 -17.14 -29.56 25.51
N VAL A 26 -17.58 -29.45 24.25
CA VAL A 26 -18.32 -30.49 23.53
C VAL A 26 -17.45 -31.74 23.34
N LEU A 27 -16.16 -31.55 23.07
CA LEU A 27 -15.21 -32.65 22.97
C LEU A 27 -14.87 -33.26 24.34
N PHE A 28 -14.75 -32.44 25.39
CA PHE A 28 -14.46 -32.87 26.76
C PHE A 28 -15.62 -33.65 27.41
N HIS A 29 -16.87 -33.19 27.20
CA HIS A 29 -18.04 -33.84 27.76
C HIS A 29 -18.24 -35.25 27.19
N ARG A 30 -17.95 -35.43 25.89
CA ARG A 30 -18.06 -36.73 25.22
C ARG A 30 -16.98 -37.72 25.66
N GLU A 31 -15.81 -37.24 26.08
CA GLU A 31 -14.71 -38.07 26.58
C GLU A 31 -14.91 -38.48 28.05
N ALA A 32 -15.59 -37.64 28.86
CA ALA A 32 -15.99 -37.96 30.23
C ALA A 32 -17.04 -39.09 30.30
N ASP A 33 -18.04 -39.08 29.40
CA ASP A 33 -19.02 -40.17 29.29
C ASP A 33 -18.40 -41.50 28.82
N LEU A 34 -17.37 -41.44 27.97
CA LEU A 34 -16.68 -42.62 27.45
C LEU A 34 -15.78 -43.30 28.50
N ASN A 35 -15.24 -42.55 29.47
CA ASN A 35 -14.40 -43.09 30.54
C ASN A 35 -15.21 -43.73 31.69
N CYS A 36 -16.51 -43.46 31.81
CA CYS A 36 -17.35 -44.09 32.82
C CYS A 36 -17.71 -45.56 32.51
N HIS A 37 -17.58 -46.01 31.26
CA HIS A 37 -17.94 -47.38 30.85
C HIS A 37 -16.77 -48.30 30.48
N ALA A 38 -15.54 -47.79 30.32
CA ALA A 38 -14.40 -48.60 29.89
C ALA A 38 -13.44 -48.92 31.06
N LYS A 39 -13.72 -49.99 31.80
CA LYS A 39 -12.72 -50.61 32.68
C LYS A 39 -11.81 -51.53 31.85
N LEU A 40 -10.50 -51.30 31.96
CA LEU A 40 -9.36 -52.06 31.43
C LEU A 40 -9.09 -51.99 29.90
N HIS A 41 -8.23 -51.07 29.47
CA HIS A 41 -6.89 -51.36 28.92
C HIS A 41 -6.17 -50.08 28.44
N SER A 42 -4.95 -49.85 28.95
CA SER A 42 -3.87 -48.94 28.45
C SER A 42 -4.26 -47.55 27.93
N PRO A 43 -4.12 -46.48 28.75
CA PRO A 43 -4.34 -45.11 28.33
C PRO A 43 -3.03 -44.50 27.84
N ASN A 44 -2.51 -44.84 26.65
CA ASN A 44 -1.27 -44.22 26.21
C ASN A 44 -1.20 -43.97 24.69
N VAL A 45 -0.58 -42.83 24.36
CA VAL A 45 -0.23 -42.31 23.02
C VAL A 45 -1.32 -41.60 22.20
N LYS A 46 -2.52 -42.15 22.02
CA LYS A 46 -3.53 -41.51 21.13
C LYS A 46 -4.10 -40.21 21.68
N ASN A 47 -4.42 -40.17 22.98
CA ASN A 47 -4.95 -38.98 23.62
C ASN A 47 -3.93 -37.84 23.58
N TYR A 48 -2.65 -38.13 23.79
CA TYR A 48 -1.57 -37.12 23.70
C TYR A 48 -1.50 -36.47 22.32
N SER A 49 -1.68 -37.20 21.22
CA SER A 49 -1.65 -36.61 19.87
C SER A 49 -2.79 -35.62 19.60
N PHE A 50 -3.99 -35.93 20.12
CA PHE A 50 -5.15 -35.05 20.02
C PHE A 50 -5.01 -33.82 20.94
N TRP A 51 -4.51 -34.02 22.17
CA TRP A 51 -4.21 -32.93 23.11
C TRP A 51 -3.12 -32.01 22.58
N CYS A 52 -2.05 -32.54 21.99
CA CYS A 52 -1.02 -31.74 21.33
C CYS A 52 -1.58 -30.94 20.14
N LEU A 53 -2.53 -31.50 19.38
CA LEU A 53 -3.20 -30.80 18.28
C LEU A 53 -4.09 -29.65 18.78
N GLN A 54 -4.87 -29.88 19.83
CA GLN A 54 -5.70 -28.85 20.44
C GLN A 54 -4.87 -27.76 21.10
N LEU A 55 -3.75 -28.11 21.75
CA LEU A 55 -2.81 -27.14 22.33
C LEU A 55 -2.04 -26.35 21.26
N ALA A 56 -1.62 -27.00 20.17
CA ALA A 56 -0.96 -26.33 19.05
C ALA A 56 -1.93 -25.41 18.29
N SER A 57 -3.16 -25.86 18.06
CA SER A 57 -4.25 -25.06 17.50
C SER A 57 -4.61 -23.89 18.40
N CYS A 58 -4.79 -24.13 19.71
CA CYS A 58 -5.06 -23.07 20.68
C CYS A 58 -3.89 -22.09 20.78
N GLY A 59 -2.64 -22.57 20.72
CA GLY A 59 -1.44 -21.74 20.68
C GLY A 59 -1.36 -20.88 19.41
N ALA A 60 -1.68 -21.44 18.25
CA ALA A 60 -1.75 -20.71 16.98
C ALA A 60 -2.89 -19.69 16.96
N GLY A 61 -4.07 -20.03 17.50
CA GLY A 61 -5.19 -19.13 17.69
C GLY A 61 -4.88 -18.00 18.67
N CYS A 62 -4.25 -18.30 19.81
CA CYS A 62 -3.78 -17.31 20.77
C CYS A 62 -2.72 -16.38 20.17
N ALA A 63 -1.78 -16.93 19.39
CA ALA A 63 -0.80 -16.14 18.66
C ALA A 63 -1.46 -15.24 17.61
N ALA A 64 -2.43 -15.76 16.84
CA ALA A 64 -3.16 -14.98 15.85
C ALA A 64 -4.03 -13.87 16.48
N VAL A 65 -4.66 -14.13 17.62
CA VAL A 65 -5.43 -13.14 18.41
C VAL A 65 -4.50 -12.10 19.05
N PHE A 66 -3.36 -12.52 19.60
CA PHE A 66 -2.34 -11.62 20.14
C PHE A 66 -1.77 -10.71 19.04
N LEU A 67 -1.50 -11.28 17.87
CA LEU A 67 -1.10 -10.54 16.67
C LEU A 67 -2.19 -9.58 16.23
N GLY A 68 -3.46 -10.00 16.21
CA GLY A 68 -4.60 -9.15 15.87
C GLY A 68 -4.76 -7.94 16.79
N LYS A 69 -4.48 -8.13 18.09
CA LYS A 69 -4.51 -7.05 19.09
C LYS A 69 -3.35 -6.06 18.92
N ARG A 70 -2.17 -6.52 18.47
CA ARG A 70 -1.01 -5.67 18.14
C ARG A 70 -1.11 -5.03 16.74
N ALA A 71 -1.81 -5.67 15.83
CA ALA A 71 -2.04 -5.21 14.47
C ALA A 71 -2.97 -3.99 14.36
N GLY A 72 -3.59 -3.55 15.46
CA GLY A 72 -4.39 -2.31 15.51
C GLY A 72 -3.63 -1.04 15.10
N ALA A 73 -2.31 -1.12 14.89
CA ALA A 73 -1.47 -0.04 14.39
C ALA A 73 -1.45 0.11 12.84
N SER A 74 -1.80 -0.92 12.05
CA SER A 74 -1.85 -0.78 10.58
C SER A 74 -2.87 -1.72 9.90
N ASP A 75 -3.50 -1.25 8.82
CA ASP A 75 -4.50 -2.02 8.05
C ASP A 75 -3.93 -3.32 7.46
N GLN A 76 -2.63 -3.34 7.17
CA GLN A 76 -1.96 -4.54 6.65
C GLN A 76 -1.57 -5.51 7.77
N GLY A 77 -1.27 -5.04 8.98
CA GLY A 77 -1.17 -5.90 10.15
C GLY A 77 -2.49 -6.65 10.37
N ARG A 78 -3.61 -5.94 10.25
CA ARG A 78 -4.95 -6.54 10.33
C ARG A 78 -5.18 -7.58 9.24
N THR A 79 -4.76 -7.29 8.01
CA THR A 79 -4.85 -8.24 6.89
C THR A 79 -3.97 -9.47 7.10
N ALA A 80 -2.73 -9.31 7.57
CA ALA A 80 -1.83 -10.42 7.87
C ALA A 80 -2.35 -11.30 9.03
N CYS A 81 -2.95 -10.69 10.05
CA CYS A 81 -3.61 -11.43 11.12
C CYS A 81 -4.85 -12.16 10.63
N ALA A 82 -5.66 -11.53 9.77
CA ALA A 82 -6.79 -12.19 9.13
C ALA A 82 -6.34 -13.43 8.36
N ILE A 83 -5.27 -13.32 7.55
CA ILE A 83 -4.68 -14.48 6.86
C ILE A 83 -4.25 -15.57 7.85
N GLY A 84 -3.59 -15.20 8.96
CA GLY A 84 -3.18 -16.16 9.99
C GLY A 84 -4.36 -16.87 10.66
N ILE A 85 -5.42 -16.12 10.99
CA ILE A 85 -6.67 -16.67 11.55
C ILE A 85 -7.36 -17.59 10.54
N ILE A 86 -7.38 -17.20 9.27
CA ILE A 86 -7.96 -17.97 8.18
C ILE A 86 -7.21 -19.30 7.99
N ASN A 87 -5.87 -19.28 7.92
CA ASN A 87 -5.05 -20.48 7.86
C ASN A 87 -5.28 -21.39 9.08
N TRP A 88 -5.44 -20.79 10.26
CA TRP A 88 -5.74 -21.53 11.48
C TRP A 88 -7.12 -22.20 11.44
N LEU A 89 -8.17 -21.48 11.02
CA LEU A 89 -9.52 -22.02 10.83
C LEU A 89 -9.53 -23.16 9.80
N GLU A 90 -8.76 -23.01 8.72
CA GLU A 90 -8.61 -24.04 7.69
C GLU A 90 -8.03 -25.35 8.27
N SER A 91 -6.97 -25.26 9.07
CA SER A 91 -6.39 -26.42 9.74
C SER A 91 -7.29 -27.02 10.82
N LEU A 92 -8.06 -26.19 11.53
CA LEU A 92 -9.07 -26.65 12.49
C LEU A 92 -10.15 -27.47 11.77
N VAL A 93 -10.69 -26.95 10.67
CA VAL A 93 -11.69 -27.61 9.82
C VAL A 93 -11.17 -28.92 9.26
N ALA A 94 -9.96 -28.94 8.72
CA ALA A 94 -9.34 -30.16 8.21
C ALA A 94 -9.20 -31.21 9.32
N SER A 95 -8.80 -30.80 10.53
CA SER A 95 -8.66 -31.67 11.70
C SER A 95 -10.00 -32.22 12.20
N MET A 96 -11.05 -31.39 12.19
CA MET A 96 -12.41 -31.81 12.55
C MET A 96 -13.00 -32.79 11.53
N ALA A 97 -12.79 -32.55 10.24
CA ALA A 97 -13.21 -33.48 9.18
C ALA A 97 -12.52 -34.86 9.31
N LEU A 98 -11.23 -34.87 9.65
CA LEU A 98 -10.50 -36.11 9.96
C LEU A 98 -11.04 -36.82 11.22
N SER A 99 -11.48 -36.05 12.23
CA SER A 99 -11.98 -36.60 13.50
C SER A 99 -13.42 -37.13 13.44
N LEU A 100 -14.29 -36.47 12.67
CA LEU A 100 -15.66 -36.93 12.38
C LEU A 100 -15.64 -38.30 11.70
N LYS A 101 -14.64 -38.53 10.84
CA LYS A 101 -14.41 -39.81 10.15
C LYS A 101 -14.07 -40.96 11.12
N THR A 102 -13.26 -40.71 12.15
CA THR A 102 -12.94 -41.72 13.18
C THR A 102 -14.11 -42.02 14.11
N LEU A 103 -15.00 -41.04 14.34
CA LEU A 103 -16.20 -41.21 15.15
C LEU A 103 -17.25 -42.09 14.44
N HIS A 104 -17.41 -41.94 13.12
CA HIS A 104 -18.38 -42.72 12.34
C HIS A 104 -18.02 -44.22 12.28
N CYS A 105 -16.73 -44.58 12.26
CA CYS A 105 -16.30 -45.98 12.31
C CYS A 105 -16.57 -46.69 13.64
N ARG A 106 -16.86 -45.96 14.73
CA ARG A 106 -17.03 -46.55 16.06
C ARG A 106 -18.50 -46.78 16.45
N TRP A 107 -19.46 -46.04 15.89
CA TRP A 107 -20.86 -46.05 16.34
C TRP A 107 -21.84 -46.15 15.15
N PRO A 108 -22.32 -47.36 14.82
CA PRO A 108 -23.20 -47.60 13.66
C PRO A 108 -24.68 -47.18 13.87
N GLY A 109 -24.96 -46.18 14.72
CA GLY A 109 -26.34 -45.79 15.10
C GLY A 109 -26.61 -44.28 15.13
N LEU A 110 -25.73 -43.44 14.58
CA LEU A 110 -26.06 -42.02 14.41
C LEU A 110 -27.08 -41.84 13.27
N PRO A 111 -28.10 -40.96 13.41
CA PRO A 111 -29.10 -40.74 12.37
C PRO A 111 -28.46 -40.19 11.08
N GLU A 112 -28.74 -40.85 9.96
CA GLU A 112 -28.17 -40.63 8.62
C GLU A 112 -28.34 -39.19 8.08
N ALA A 113 -29.22 -38.38 8.67
CA ALA A 113 -29.55 -37.04 8.19
C ALA A 113 -28.52 -35.94 8.58
N PHE A 114 -27.57 -36.20 9.49
CA PHE A 114 -26.72 -35.15 10.07
C PHE A 114 -25.39 -34.87 9.33
N ASP A 115 -24.95 -35.75 8.43
CA ASP A 115 -23.59 -35.73 7.87
C ASP A 115 -23.33 -34.80 6.67
N PRO A 116 -24.24 -34.66 5.68
CA PRO A 116 -23.96 -33.85 4.49
C PRO A 116 -23.86 -32.36 4.81
N ILE A 117 -24.67 -31.87 5.75
CA ILE A 117 -24.77 -30.45 6.08
C ILE A 117 -23.50 -29.96 6.78
N ILE A 118 -22.95 -30.75 7.70
CA ILE A 118 -21.72 -30.40 8.42
C ILE A 118 -20.53 -30.43 7.45
N LEU A 119 -20.41 -31.47 6.63
CA LEU A 119 -19.34 -31.55 5.62
C LEU A 119 -19.44 -30.41 4.60
N CYS A 120 -20.63 -30.08 4.14
CA CYS A 120 -20.87 -28.96 3.23
C CYS A 120 -20.53 -27.62 3.89
N SER A 121 -20.87 -27.44 5.18
CA SER A 121 -20.52 -26.24 5.95
C SER A 121 -19.01 -26.09 6.14
N LEU A 122 -18.30 -27.20 6.39
CA LEU A 122 -16.84 -27.23 6.51
C LEU A 122 -16.15 -26.93 5.16
N LEU A 123 -16.67 -27.46 4.06
CA LEU A 123 -16.17 -27.18 2.71
C LEU A 123 -16.42 -25.72 2.29
N VAL A 124 -17.57 -25.15 2.64
CA VAL A 124 -17.87 -23.72 2.43
C VAL A 124 -16.92 -22.86 3.24
N LEU A 125 -16.64 -23.22 4.51
CA LEU A 125 -15.68 -22.50 5.34
C LEU A 125 -14.26 -22.58 4.75
N PHE A 126 -13.84 -23.77 4.29
CA PHE A 126 -12.56 -23.97 3.62
C PHE A 126 -12.44 -23.14 2.34
N GLY A 127 -13.49 -23.13 1.50
CA GLY A 127 -13.54 -22.31 0.28
C GLY A 127 -13.46 -20.82 0.58
N ALA A 128 -14.20 -20.34 1.59
CA ALA A 128 -14.15 -18.95 2.04
C ALA A 128 -12.75 -18.55 2.57
N CYS A 129 -12.11 -19.45 3.32
CA CYS A 129 -10.76 -19.28 3.83
C CYS A 129 -9.73 -19.18 2.68
N ALA A 130 -9.76 -20.15 1.76
CA ALA A 130 -8.90 -20.14 0.57
C ALA A 130 -9.09 -18.88 -0.28
N PHE A 131 -10.33 -18.42 -0.45
CA PHE A 131 -10.64 -17.18 -1.16
C PHE A 131 -10.03 -15.95 -0.48
N ALA A 132 -10.18 -15.84 0.85
CA ALA A 132 -9.67 -14.71 1.60
C ALA A 132 -8.13 -14.61 1.61
N ILE A 133 -7.41 -15.74 1.70
CA ILE A 133 -5.94 -15.78 1.55
C ILE A 133 -5.54 -15.25 0.16
N ASN A 134 -6.23 -15.69 -0.89
CA ASN A 134 -5.96 -15.26 -2.26
C ASN A 134 -6.22 -13.76 -2.46
N VAL A 135 -7.27 -13.21 -1.85
CA VAL A 135 -7.54 -11.75 -1.84
C VAL A 135 -6.38 -10.99 -1.17
N ALA A 136 -5.82 -11.53 -0.09
CA ALA A 136 -4.71 -10.88 0.60
C ALA A 136 -3.38 -10.97 -0.18
N ILE A 137 -3.09 -12.12 -0.81
CA ILE A 137 -1.95 -12.26 -1.74
C ILE A 137 -2.12 -11.29 -2.91
N ARG A 138 -3.33 -11.17 -3.47
CA ARG A 138 -3.66 -10.20 -4.53
C ARG A 138 -3.39 -8.77 -4.08
N HIS A 139 -3.81 -8.39 -2.87
CA HIS A 139 -3.56 -7.06 -2.33
C HIS A 139 -2.05 -6.77 -2.24
N ARG A 140 -1.26 -7.73 -1.74
CA ARG A 140 0.21 -7.60 -1.68
C ARG A 140 0.87 -7.51 -3.05
N LEU A 141 0.49 -8.37 -4.00
CA LEU A 141 0.99 -8.32 -5.36
C LEU A 141 0.62 -7.00 -6.05
N LYS A 142 -0.58 -6.45 -5.79
CA LYS A 142 -0.99 -5.14 -6.29
C LYS A 142 -0.15 -4.01 -5.69
N CYS A 143 0.16 -4.05 -4.39
CA CYS A 143 1.10 -3.10 -3.78
C CYS A 143 2.48 -3.19 -4.43
N LEU A 144 3.02 -4.41 -4.61
CA LEU A 144 4.31 -4.62 -5.29
C LEU A 144 4.29 -4.12 -6.74
N GLN A 145 3.19 -4.33 -7.47
CA GLN A 145 2.98 -3.83 -8.83
C GLN A 145 3.00 -2.29 -8.86
N GLN A 146 2.26 -1.64 -7.95
CA GLN A 146 2.20 -0.18 -7.85
C GLN A 146 3.57 0.43 -7.54
N THR A 147 4.39 -0.24 -6.72
CA THR A 147 5.76 0.19 -6.43
C THR A 147 6.74 -0.11 -7.57
N SER A 148 6.49 -1.14 -8.37
CA SER A 148 7.39 -1.58 -9.43
C SER A 148 7.34 -0.69 -10.68
N GLN A 149 6.22 0.01 -10.94
CA GLN A 149 5.93 0.85 -12.13
C GLN A 149 6.14 0.20 -13.51
N ARG A 150 6.78 -0.96 -13.60
CA ARG A 150 6.88 -1.76 -14.82
C ARG A 150 5.51 -2.34 -15.14
N HIS A 151 5.06 -2.09 -16.38
CA HIS A 151 4.04 -2.87 -17.07
C HIS A 151 4.55 -4.30 -17.33
N CYS A 152 4.97 -5.02 -16.29
CA CYS A 152 5.23 -6.44 -16.42
C CYS A 152 3.92 -7.13 -16.82
N CYS A 153 4.03 -8.20 -17.60
CA CYS A 153 2.96 -9.00 -18.21
C CYS A 153 2.08 -9.74 -17.17
N PHE A 154 1.52 -9.01 -16.21
CA PHE A 154 0.59 -9.50 -15.20
C PHE A 154 -0.85 -9.55 -15.72
N CYS A 155 -1.11 -9.03 -16.94
CA CYS A 155 -2.36 -9.34 -17.65
C CYS A 155 -2.52 -10.87 -17.80
N CYS A 156 -1.42 -11.60 -18.08
CA CYS A 156 -1.43 -13.07 -18.06
C CYS A 156 -1.83 -13.63 -16.70
N LEU A 157 -1.39 -13.01 -15.60
CA LEU A 157 -1.77 -13.42 -14.25
C LEU A 157 -3.22 -13.07 -13.91
N SER A 158 -3.82 -12.08 -14.59
CA SER A 158 -5.25 -11.77 -14.49
C SER A 158 -6.10 -12.74 -15.31
N SER A 159 -5.64 -13.14 -16.50
CA SER A 159 -6.27 -14.17 -17.32
C SER A 159 -6.16 -15.55 -16.67
N LEU A 160 -5.03 -15.83 -16.00
CA LEU A 160 -4.86 -17.00 -15.15
C LEU A 160 -5.91 -17.05 -14.02
N ARG A 161 -6.50 -15.92 -13.58
CA ARG A 161 -7.57 -15.89 -12.57
C ARG A 161 -8.88 -16.43 -13.10
N ALA A 162 -9.26 -16.02 -14.31
CA ALA A 162 -10.49 -16.48 -14.95
C ALA A 162 -10.40 -18.00 -15.20
N VAL A 163 -9.22 -18.48 -15.59
CA VAL A 163 -8.98 -19.90 -15.84
C VAL A 163 -8.83 -20.69 -14.53
N ALA A 164 -8.07 -20.22 -13.56
CA ALA A 164 -7.80 -20.95 -12.32
C ALA A 164 -8.95 -20.94 -11.31
N PHE A 165 -9.98 -20.10 -11.48
CA PHE A 165 -11.15 -20.08 -10.58
C PHE A 165 -12.49 -20.19 -11.31
N GLY A 166 -12.64 -19.58 -12.47
CA GLY A 166 -13.88 -19.68 -13.25
C GLY A 166 -14.12 -21.10 -13.75
N ALA A 167 -13.10 -21.74 -14.34
CA ALA A 167 -13.24 -23.08 -14.89
C ALA A 167 -13.50 -24.16 -13.81
N PRO A 168 -12.80 -24.20 -12.65
CA PRO A 168 -13.10 -25.11 -11.56
C PRO A 168 -14.53 -25.03 -11.04
N THR A 169 -14.99 -23.81 -10.76
CA THR A 169 -16.28 -23.60 -10.11
C THR A 169 -17.41 -23.91 -11.09
N ALA A 170 -17.25 -23.52 -12.36
CA ALA A 170 -18.16 -23.90 -13.43
C ALA A 170 -18.17 -25.43 -13.65
N PHE A 171 -17.00 -26.08 -13.64
CA PHE A 171 -16.90 -27.53 -13.81
C PHE A 171 -17.59 -28.29 -12.68
N VAL A 172 -17.42 -27.87 -11.43
CA VAL A 172 -18.09 -28.45 -10.25
C VAL A 172 -19.61 -28.28 -10.35
N VAL A 173 -20.09 -27.08 -10.71
CA VAL A 173 -21.53 -26.82 -10.86
C VAL A 173 -22.13 -27.66 -11.98
N VAL A 174 -21.44 -27.78 -13.12
CA VAL A 174 -21.87 -28.61 -14.25
C VAL A 174 -21.87 -30.09 -13.87
N SER A 175 -20.80 -30.59 -13.23
CA SER A 175 -20.71 -31.98 -12.77
C SER A 175 -21.80 -32.33 -11.74
N TRP A 176 -22.15 -31.39 -10.85
CA TRP A 176 -23.25 -31.55 -9.90
C TRP A 176 -24.63 -31.56 -10.59
N LEU A 177 -24.87 -30.63 -11.52
CA LEU A 177 -26.13 -30.57 -12.28
C LEU A 177 -26.32 -31.81 -13.17
N VAL A 178 -25.24 -32.36 -13.72
CA VAL A 178 -25.26 -33.60 -14.51
C VAL A 178 -25.45 -34.82 -13.61
N GLY A 179 -24.76 -34.90 -12.47
CA GLY A 179 -24.88 -36.00 -11.51
C GLY A 179 -26.26 -36.10 -10.86
N SER A 180 -26.88 -34.95 -10.54
CA SER A 180 -28.24 -34.89 -9.97
C SER A 180 -29.31 -35.35 -10.96
N LYS A 181 -29.18 -35.03 -12.25
CA LYS A 181 -30.10 -35.51 -13.29
C LYS A 181 -30.00 -37.02 -13.56
N LEU A 182 -28.87 -37.65 -13.28
CA LEU A 182 -28.63 -39.07 -13.56
C LEU A 182 -29.00 -40.02 -12.41
N GLY A 183 -29.58 -39.51 -11.32
CA GLY A 183 -30.05 -40.35 -10.19
C GLY A 183 -28.92 -41.03 -9.40
N LYS A 184 -27.66 -40.69 -9.64
CA LYS A 184 -26.48 -41.20 -8.91
C LYS A 184 -26.05 -40.18 -7.85
N THR A 185 -26.81 -40.09 -6.77
CA THR A 185 -26.72 -38.96 -5.83
C THR A 185 -25.55 -39.06 -4.85
N GLU A 186 -25.20 -40.24 -4.34
CA GLU A 186 -24.18 -40.34 -3.28
C GLU A 186 -22.74 -40.49 -3.79
N GLY A 187 -22.53 -41.31 -4.82
CA GLY A 187 -21.18 -41.52 -5.38
C GLY A 187 -20.62 -40.31 -6.12
N SER A 188 -21.47 -39.51 -6.77
CA SER A 188 -21.02 -38.36 -7.56
C SER A 188 -20.60 -37.16 -6.69
N PHE A 189 -21.21 -37.00 -5.50
CA PHE A 189 -20.87 -35.92 -4.59
C PHE A 189 -19.45 -36.06 -4.01
N ILE A 190 -19.07 -37.26 -3.57
CA ILE A 190 -17.72 -37.51 -3.03
C ILE A 190 -16.66 -37.26 -4.12
N GLN A 191 -16.92 -37.73 -5.34
CA GLN A 191 -16.00 -37.53 -6.45
C GLN A 191 -15.86 -36.03 -6.80
N MET A 192 -16.97 -35.30 -6.82
CA MET A 192 -16.96 -33.85 -7.02
C MET A 192 -16.15 -33.12 -5.93
N VAL A 193 -16.28 -33.51 -4.66
CA VAL A 193 -15.48 -32.94 -3.57
C VAL A 193 -14.00 -33.23 -3.75
N VAL A 194 -13.63 -34.45 -4.14
CA VAL A 194 -12.24 -34.84 -4.42
C VAL A 194 -11.64 -34.02 -5.56
N GLU A 195 -12.39 -33.84 -6.66
CA GLU A 195 -11.97 -33.03 -7.80
C GLU A 195 -11.79 -31.55 -7.42
N LEU A 196 -12.69 -30.99 -6.61
CA LEU A 196 -12.63 -29.61 -6.14
C LEU A 196 -11.41 -29.39 -5.22
N VAL A 197 -11.13 -30.36 -4.34
CA VAL A 197 -9.95 -30.35 -3.45
C VAL A 197 -8.65 -30.47 -4.25
N GLN A 198 -8.59 -31.35 -5.25
CA GLN A 198 -7.45 -31.48 -6.17
C GLN A 198 -7.18 -30.16 -6.91
N LEU A 199 -8.22 -29.51 -7.37
CA LEU A 199 -8.12 -28.30 -8.16
C LEU A 199 -7.72 -27.08 -7.31
N ALA A 200 -8.31 -26.94 -6.12
CA ALA A 200 -7.90 -25.92 -5.16
C ALA A 200 -6.42 -26.09 -4.75
N TRP A 201 -5.97 -27.33 -4.55
CA TRP A 201 -4.58 -27.65 -4.25
C TRP A 201 -3.64 -27.32 -5.43
N GLY A 202 -4.00 -27.74 -6.65
CA GLY A 202 -3.24 -27.41 -7.85
C GLY A 202 -3.07 -25.89 -8.01
N CYS A 203 -4.14 -25.12 -7.77
CA CYS A 203 -4.08 -23.66 -7.78
C CYS A 203 -3.13 -23.10 -6.72
N ARG A 204 -3.13 -23.66 -5.49
CA ARG A 204 -2.18 -23.25 -4.43
C ARG A 204 -0.74 -23.54 -4.81
N LEU A 205 -0.46 -24.70 -5.40
CA LEU A 205 0.89 -25.03 -5.86
C LEU A 205 1.35 -24.06 -6.95
N VAL A 206 0.51 -23.80 -7.96
CA VAL A 206 0.84 -22.86 -9.04
C VAL A 206 1.09 -21.46 -8.49
N MET A 207 0.20 -20.95 -7.61
CA MET A 207 0.36 -19.63 -7.00
C MET A 207 1.59 -19.54 -6.10
N GLY A 208 1.87 -20.58 -5.32
CA GLY A 208 3.07 -20.66 -4.48
C GLY A 208 4.35 -20.69 -5.32
N ALA A 209 4.39 -21.49 -6.39
CA ALA A 209 5.51 -21.55 -7.32
C ALA A 209 5.75 -20.20 -8.03
N LEU A 210 4.69 -19.54 -8.49
CA LEU A 210 4.77 -18.20 -9.10
C LEU A 210 5.29 -17.17 -8.10
N ALA A 211 4.83 -17.22 -6.84
CA ALA A 211 5.30 -16.33 -5.79
C ALA A 211 6.79 -16.57 -5.50
N VAL A 212 7.22 -17.82 -5.31
CA VAL A 212 8.63 -18.19 -5.10
C VAL A 212 9.48 -17.71 -6.28
N GLY A 213 9.04 -17.92 -7.52
CA GLY A 213 9.74 -17.45 -8.71
C GLY A 213 9.89 -15.93 -8.76
N ALA A 214 8.83 -15.19 -8.40
CA ALA A 214 8.87 -13.73 -8.34
C ALA A 214 9.84 -13.20 -7.26
N PHE A 215 9.79 -13.78 -6.06
CA PHE A 215 10.70 -13.39 -4.96
C PHE A 215 12.15 -13.83 -5.23
N ALA A 216 12.37 -14.99 -5.85
CA ALA A 216 13.70 -15.43 -6.27
C ALA A 216 14.28 -14.46 -7.31
N ARG A 217 13.47 -14.02 -8.29
CA ARG A 217 13.90 -12.99 -9.25
C ARG A 217 14.24 -11.67 -8.55
N ALA A 218 13.41 -11.22 -7.60
CA ALA A 218 13.70 -10.02 -6.82
C ALA A 218 14.98 -10.15 -5.98
N PHE A 219 15.23 -11.32 -5.40
CA PHE A 219 16.46 -11.63 -4.67
C PHE A 219 17.69 -11.55 -5.58
N TRP A 220 17.62 -12.15 -6.78
CA TRP A 220 18.72 -12.08 -7.74
C TRP A 220 18.97 -10.67 -8.27
N LEU A 221 17.92 -9.88 -8.48
CA LEU A 221 18.06 -8.46 -8.82
C LEU A 221 18.74 -7.68 -7.71
N LEU A 222 18.30 -7.84 -6.45
CA LEU A 222 18.94 -7.24 -5.28
C LEU A 222 20.40 -7.66 -5.15
N HIS A 223 20.69 -8.93 -5.40
CA HIS A 223 22.05 -9.45 -5.37
C HIS A 223 22.90 -8.89 -6.50
N GLY A 224 22.36 -8.72 -7.71
CA GLY A 224 23.03 -8.07 -8.83
C GLY A 224 23.34 -6.60 -8.55
N VAL A 225 22.36 -5.85 -8.03
CA VAL A 225 22.55 -4.45 -7.61
C VAL A 225 23.62 -4.36 -6.51
N LEU A 226 23.61 -5.25 -5.52
CA LEU A 226 24.66 -5.29 -4.50
C LEU A 226 26.05 -5.62 -5.06
N ARG A 227 26.16 -6.47 -6.09
CA ARG A 227 27.46 -6.72 -6.74
C ARG A 227 27.95 -5.52 -7.53
N LEU A 228 27.06 -4.87 -8.29
CA LEU A 228 27.41 -3.64 -9.01
C LEU A 228 27.84 -2.55 -8.04
N ALA A 229 27.14 -2.45 -6.92
CA ALA A 229 27.45 -1.53 -5.84
C ALA A 229 28.77 -1.79 -5.13
N ASP A 230 29.14 -3.06 -4.92
CA ASP A 230 30.43 -3.43 -4.33
C ASP A 230 31.61 -3.02 -5.25
N VAL A 231 31.37 -2.80 -6.55
CA VAL A 231 32.38 -2.29 -7.51
C VAL A 231 32.43 -0.77 -7.52
N SER A 232 31.35 -0.08 -7.14
CA SER A 232 31.19 1.37 -7.28
C SER A 232 31.31 2.14 -5.96
N ASP A 233 32.06 1.64 -4.97
CA ASP A 233 32.28 2.24 -3.65
C ASP A 233 30.98 2.76 -2.99
N MET A 234 29.94 1.93 -2.92
CA MET A 234 28.64 2.33 -2.36
C MET A 234 28.72 2.73 -0.86
N PRO A 235 27.99 3.79 -0.43
CA PRO A 235 27.86 4.17 0.98
C PRO A 235 27.45 3.01 1.88
N ALA A 236 28.07 2.93 3.07
CA ALA A 236 27.81 1.88 4.04
C ALA A 236 26.33 1.76 4.45
N THR A 237 25.61 2.89 4.45
CA THR A 237 24.19 2.97 4.82
C THR A 237 23.29 2.43 3.72
N ALA A 238 23.44 2.88 2.46
CA ALA A 238 22.76 2.30 1.30
C ALA A 238 23.01 0.78 1.20
N ARG A 239 24.26 0.36 1.42
CA ARG A 239 24.65 -1.06 1.47
C ARG A 239 23.91 -1.80 2.58
N SER A 240 23.83 -1.24 3.78
CA SER A 240 23.08 -1.80 4.91
C SER A 240 21.59 -1.96 4.57
N HIS A 241 20.98 -0.95 3.95
CA HIS A 241 19.59 -0.99 3.50
C HIS A 241 19.35 -2.10 2.47
N LEU A 242 20.20 -2.21 1.45
CA LEU A 242 20.10 -3.26 0.42
C LEU A 242 20.38 -4.66 0.97
N ILE A 243 21.36 -4.82 1.87
CA ILE A 243 21.63 -6.10 2.55
C ILE A 243 20.42 -6.52 3.37
N ARG A 244 19.81 -5.59 4.11
CA ARG A 244 18.61 -5.85 4.91
C ARG A 244 17.43 -6.24 4.02
N ALA A 245 17.22 -5.52 2.92
CA ALA A 245 16.19 -5.86 1.93
C ALA A 245 16.43 -7.24 1.33
N ARG A 246 17.67 -7.56 0.92
CA ARG A 246 18.05 -8.87 0.40
C ARG A 246 17.77 -9.98 1.42
N ARG A 247 18.15 -9.79 2.69
CA ARG A 247 17.88 -10.76 3.76
C ARG A 247 16.39 -10.98 3.96
N LEU A 248 15.58 -9.91 3.91
CA LEU A 248 14.13 -10.02 4.01
C LEU A 248 13.53 -10.79 2.83
N VAL A 249 13.92 -10.47 1.59
CA VAL A 249 13.45 -11.19 0.40
C VAL A 249 13.91 -12.65 0.42
N ALA A 250 15.15 -12.94 0.85
CA ALA A 250 15.63 -14.30 1.01
C ALA A 250 14.78 -15.09 2.01
N LEU A 251 14.44 -14.49 3.15
CA LEU A 251 13.58 -15.10 4.15
C LEU A 251 12.16 -15.36 3.59
N GLN A 252 11.65 -14.47 2.74
CA GLN A 252 10.38 -14.68 2.02
C GLN A 252 10.44 -15.86 1.06
N VAL A 253 11.51 -15.96 0.27
CA VAL A 253 11.73 -17.10 -0.65
C VAL A 253 11.77 -18.40 0.14
N VAL A 254 12.52 -18.45 1.23
CA VAL A 254 12.65 -19.65 2.07
C VAL A 254 11.30 -20.02 2.70
N GLY A 255 10.59 -19.07 3.31
CA GLY A 255 9.29 -19.32 3.93
C GLY A 255 8.24 -19.82 2.94
N LEU A 256 8.15 -19.20 1.76
CA LEU A 256 7.21 -19.60 0.72
C LEU A 256 7.59 -20.93 0.07
N SER A 257 8.88 -21.20 -0.12
CA SER A 257 9.35 -22.48 -0.64
C SER A 257 9.05 -23.62 0.33
N PHE A 258 9.27 -23.38 1.64
CA PHE A 258 8.96 -24.36 2.67
C PHE A 258 7.47 -24.69 2.72
N SER A 259 6.60 -23.68 2.66
CA SER A 259 5.15 -23.91 2.63
C SER A 259 4.70 -24.60 1.33
N LEU A 260 5.31 -24.26 0.19
CA LEU A 260 5.05 -24.93 -1.08
C LEU A 260 5.42 -26.42 -1.03
N VAL A 261 6.60 -26.74 -0.47
CA VAL A 261 7.07 -28.12 -0.31
C VAL A 261 6.16 -28.89 0.65
N LEU A 262 5.79 -28.30 1.79
CA LEU A 262 4.87 -28.95 2.73
C LEU A 262 3.50 -29.19 2.10
N THR A 263 2.97 -28.21 1.36
CA THR A 263 1.71 -28.35 0.61
C THR A 263 1.80 -29.46 -0.44
N ALA A 264 2.94 -29.56 -1.14
CA ALA A 264 3.18 -30.58 -2.15
C ALA A 264 3.31 -31.99 -1.55
N LEU A 265 3.91 -32.12 -0.35
CA LEU A 265 4.11 -33.41 0.33
C LEU A 265 2.87 -33.87 1.10
N ALA A 266 2.12 -32.96 1.72
CA ALA A 266 0.94 -33.31 2.51
C ALA A 266 -0.19 -33.83 1.63
N PHE A 267 -0.33 -33.33 0.41
CA PHE A 267 -1.48 -33.62 -0.43
C PHE A 267 -1.56 -35.06 -0.95
N PRO A 268 -0.49 -35.68 -1.50
CA PRO A 268 -0.52 -37.08 -1.87
C PRO A 268 -0.94 -37.98 -0.70
N ALA A 269 -0.51 -37.66 0.53
CA ALA A 269 -0.87 -38.42 1.71
C ALA A 269 -2.36 -38.24 2.08
N ILE A 270 -2.91 -37.02 1.95
CA ILE A 270 -4.35 -36.76 2.11
C ILE A 270 -5.17 -37.46 1.02
N LEU A 271 -4.78 -37.31 -0.25
CA LEU A 271 -5.47 -37.89 -1.40
C LEU A 271 -5.46 -39.41 -1.33
N THR A 272 -4.31 -40.03 -1.04
CA THR A 272 -4.19 -41.48 -0.88
C THR A 272 -5.08 -41.98 0.26
N SER A 273 -5.16 -41.23 1.37
CA SER A 273 -6.05 -41.56 2.50
C SER A 273 -7.54 -41.43 2.13
N CYS A 274 -7.91 -40.49 1.26
CA CYS A 274 -9.26 -40.36 0.74
C CYS A 274 -9.59 -41.49 -0.25
N LEU A 275 -8.70 -41.78 -1.20
CA LEU A 275 -8.90 -42.80 -2.23
C LEU A 275 -8.97 -44.21 -1.63
N LEU A 276 -8.05 -44.56 -0.72
CA LEU A 276 -8.08 -45.83 0.00
C LEU A 276 -9.38 -45.99 0.81
N TYR A 277 -9.89 -44.89 1.35
CA TYR A 277 -11.17 -44.93 2.07
C TYR A 277 -12.34 -45.18 1.12
N THR A 278 -12.40 -44.49 -0.02
CA THR A 278 -13.47 -44.73 -1.01
C THR A 278 -13.44 -46.14 -1.55
N SER A 279 -12.26 -46.73 -1.76
CA SER A 279 -12.13 -48.12 -2.22
C SER A 279 -12.55 -49.14 -1.15
N VAL A 280 -12.19 -48.92 0.12
CA VAL A 280 -12.60 -49.79 1.23
C VAL A 280 -14.11 -49.69 1.46
N PHE A 281 -14.68 -48.48 1.39
CA PHE A 281 -16.12 -48.28 1.54
C PHE A 281 -16.90 -48.94 0.41
N GLN A 282 -16.45 -48.81 -0.84
CA GLN A 282 -17.06 -49.51 -1.98
C GLN A 282 -16.95 -51.04 -1.87
N MET A 283 -15.80 -51.57 -1.41
CA MET A 283 -15.65 -53.02 -1.20
C MET A 283 -16.53 -53.54 -0.08
N THR A 284 -16.63 -52.82 1.04
CA THR A 284 -17.49 -53.22 2.16
C THR A 284 -18.97 -53.05 1.88
N ALA A 285 -19.37 -52.04 1.10
CA ALA A 285 -20.74 -51.89 0.63
C ALA A 285 -21.14 -53.00 -0.34
N ARG A 286 -20.27 -53.35 -1.32
CA ARG A 286 -20.53 -54.50 -2.22
C ARG A 286 -20.62 -55.82 -1.45
N HIS A 287 -19.67 -56.10 -0.56
CA HIS A 287 -19.70 -57.34 0.21
C HIS A 287 -20.87 -57.42 1.19
N ARG A 288 -21.30 -56.31 1.82
CA ARG A 288 -22.51 -56.33 2.65
C ARG A 288 -23.77 -56.55 1.82
N PHE A 289 -23.85 -56.01 0.61
CA PHE A 289 -25.01 -56.22 -0.26
C PHE A 289 -25.10 -57.70 -0.71
N ASP A 290 -23.99 -58.30 -1.13
CA ASP A 290 -23.97 -59.71 -1.55
C ASP A 290 -24.16 -60.68 -0.37
N LEU A 291 -23.60 -60.37 0.81
CA LEU A 291 -23.72 -61.20 2.00
C LEU A 291 -25.10 -61.09 2.67
N TRP A 292 -25.75 -59.93 2.61
CA TRP A 292 -27.11 -59.74 3.14
C TRP A 292 -28.18 -60.38 2.24
N PHE A 293 -27.93 -60.47 0.93
CA PHE A 293 -28.80 -61.24 0.02
C PHE A 293 -28.57 -62.76 0.13
N SER A 294 -27.38 -63.20 0.53
CA SER A 294 -27.06 -64.63 0.62
C SER A 294 -27.26 -65.24 2.02
N ILE A 295 -27.41 -64.45 3.10
CA ILE A 295 -27.54 -64.95 4.48
C ILE A 295 -28.83 -64.41 5.13
N GLY A 296 -29.97 -64.72 4.51
CA GLY A 296 -31.30 -64.56 5.10
C GLY A 296 -31.67 -65.63 6.14
N ARG A 297 -30.74 -66.52 6.52
CA ARG A 297 -30.92 -67.51 7.61
C ARG A 297 -29.56 -68.11 7.94
N PHE A 298 -28.93 -67.68 9.03
CA PHE A 298 -28.14 -68.54 9.92
C PHE A 298 -27.58 -67.68 11.06
N GLU A 299 -28.18 -67.80 12.24
CA GLU A 299 -27.56 -67.42 13.50
C GLU A 299 -26.55 -68.52 13.89
N ALA A 300 -25.28 -68.15 14.06
CA ALA A 300 -24.43 -68.57 15.20
C ALA A 300 -22.94 -68.31 14.91
N GLY A 301 -22.31 -67.56 15.82
CA GLY A 301 -20.95 -67.79 16.31
C GLY A 301 -19.78 -67.72 15.33
N PHE A 302 -19.21 -66.53 15.14
CA PHE A 302 -17.80 -66.41 14.77
C PHE A 302 -17.10 -65.33 15.59
N SER A 303 -16.18 -65.75 16.45
CA SER A 303 -15.22 -64.91 17.15
C SER A 303 -14.06 -64.61 16.22
N SER A 304 -13.98 -63.39 15.68
CA SER A 304 -12.84 -62.90 14.90
C SER A 304 -11.98 -61.98 15.76
N GLU A 305 -10.76 -62.42 16.09
CA GLU A 305 -9.73 -61.55 16.66
C GLU A 305 -9.34 -60.45 15.66
N PRO A 306 -9.18 -59.18 16.09
CA PRO A 306 -8.78 -58.11 15.21
C PRO A 306 -7.26 -58.15 14.99
N MET A 307 -6.84 -58.49 13.77
CA MET A 307 -5.45 -58.26 13.35
C MET A 307 -5.11 -56.77 13.47
N GLY A 308 -4.12 -56.47 14.31
CA GLY A 308 -3.57 -55.13 14.51
C GLY A 308 -2.88 -54.60 13.26
N GLY A 309 -3.64 -53.93 12.39
CA GLY A 309 -3.07 -53.09 11.33
C GLY A 309 -2.32 -51.88 11.91
N PRO A 310 -1.30 -51.35 11.22
CA PRO A 310 -0.47 -50.26 11.73
C PRO A 310 -1.27 -48.95 11.81
N ILE A 311 -1.71 -48.62 13.01
CA ILE A 311 -2.51 -47.44 13.38
C ILE A 311 -1.69 -46.11 13.34
N TYR A 312 -0.41 -46.15 12.98
CA TYR A 312 0.53 -45.02 13.10
C TYR A 312 0.45 -43.92 12.02
N ARG A 313 -0.45 -44.00 11.03
CA ARG A 313 -0.46 -43.04 9.89
C ARG A 313 -1.15 -41.69 10.10
N PRO A 314 -2.22 -41.52 10.92
CA PRO A 314 -2.92 -40.24 11.03
C PRO A 314 -2.10 -39.16 11.75
N SER A 315 -1.31 -39.53 12.74
CA SER A 315 -0.56 -38.58 13.59
C SER A 315 0.55 -37.85 12.85
N MET A 316 1.19 -38.48 11.86
CA MET A 316 2.27 -37.86 11.08
C MET A 316 1.75 -36.78 10.12
N LEU A 317 0.61 -37.02 9.47
CA LEU A 317 -0.08 -36.06 8.60
C LEU A 317 -0.50 -34.79 9.36
N VAL A 318 -0.97 -34.98 10.59
CA VAL A 318 -1.38 -33.89 11.50
C VAL A 318 -0.19 -33.06 11.96
N LEU A 319 0.95 -33.70 12.28
CA LEU A 319 2.18 -32.99 12.64
C LEU A 319 2.72 -32.15 11.46
N LEU A 320 2.63 -32.65 10.24
CA LEU A 320 3.05 -31.91 9.04
C LEU A 320 2.16 -30.68 8.77
N GLN A 321 0.84 -30.79 8.97
CA GLN A 321 -0.06 -29.64 8.85
C GLN A 321 0.16 -28.60 9.95
N ALA A 322 0.38 -29.03 11.20
CA ALA A 322 0.69 -28.13 12.30
C ALA A 322 2.02 -27.38 12.06
N ALA A 323 3.03 -28.07 11.51
CA ALA A 323 4.30 -27.47 11.16
C ALA A 323 4.17 -26.43 10.03
N ASP A 324 3.33 -26.68 9.01
CA ASP A 324 3.08 -25.72 7.92
C ASP A 324 2.42 -24.44 8.41
N VAL A 325 1.37 -24.56 9.24
CA VAL A 325 0.70 -23.39 9.84
C VAL A 325 1.65 -22.61 10.73
N LEU A 326 2.45 -23.29 11.55
CA LEU A 326 3.42 -22.65 12.43
C LEU A 326 4.51 -21.93 11.63
N ALA A 327 5.04 -22.55 10.57
CA ALA A 327 6.03 -21.95 9.69
C ALA A 327 5.47 -20.71 8.98
N ASN A 328 4.24 -20.77 8.48
CA ASN A 328 3.56 -19.64 7.86
C ASN A 328 3.27 -18.50 8.85
N ALA A 329 2.89 -18.84 10.10
CA ALA A 329 2.68 -17.86 11.16
C ALA A 329 3.99 -17.18 11.55
N ILE A 330 5.07 -17.94 11.74
CA ILE A 330 6.42 -17.42 12.04
C ILE A 330 6.93 -16.55 10.89
N ALA A 331 6.80 -16.99 9.64
CA ALA A 331 7.16 -16.19 8.47
C ALA A 331 6.38 -14.88 8.46
N THR A 332 5.07 -14.90 8.68
CA THR A 332 4.24 -13.69 8.73
C THR A 332 4.66 -12.74 9.88
N LEU A 333 5.03 -13.28 11.03
CA LEU A 333 5.55 -12.55 12.19
C LEU A 333 6.89 -11.87 11.91
N LEU A 334 7.83 -12.61 11.31
CA LEU A 334 9.14 -12.09 10.93
C LEU A 334 9.03 -11.04 9.83
N LEU A 335 8.15 -11.25 8.86
CA LEU A 335 7.95 -10.38 7.71
C LEU A 335 7.12 -9.12 8.01
N SER A 336 6.24 -9.16 9.01
CA SER A 336 5.51 -7.97 9.44
C SER A 336 6.37 -6.99 10.22
N GLY A 337 7.54 -7.41 10.72
CA GLY A 337 8.40 -6.59 11.58
C GLY A 337 7.81 -6.33 12.97
N SER A 338 6.68 -6.97 13.30
CA SER A 338 5.93 -6.76 14.54
C SER A 338 6.69 -7.19 15.81
N HIS A 339 7.75 -7.98 15.67
CA HIS A 339 8.68 -8.30 16.77
C HIS A 339 9.56 -7.11 17.20
N ARG A 340 9.72 -6.08 16.36
CA ARG A 340 10.60 -4.92 16.64
C ARG A 340 9.89 -3.74 17.30
N VAL A 341 8.57 -3.77 17.44
CA VAL A 341 7.77 -2.70 18.08
C VAL A 341 7.70 -2.90 19.60
N VAL A 342 8.77 -3.40 20.21
CA VAL A 342 8.90 -3.60 21.65
C VAL A 342 9.86 -2.55 22.19
N SER A 343 9.40 -1.30 22.34
CA SER A 343 9.97 -0.40 23.34
C SER A 343 9.09 0.79 23.69
N GLU A 344 8.36 1.42 22.76
CA GLU A 344 7.68 2.69 23.05
C GLU A 344 6.26 2.75 22.46
N SER A 345 5.26 2.60 23.32
CA SER A 345 4.05 3.43 23.35
C SER A 345 2.99 2.81 24.27
N ARG A 346 2.67 3.55 25.34
CA ARG A 346 1.47 3.34 26.16
C ARG A 346 0.52 4.52 25.88
N LYS A 347 -0.74 4.18 25.64
CA LYS A 347 -1.96 5.03 25.67
C LYS A 347 -2.14 6.06 24.54
N SER A 348 -2.86 5.66 23.49
CA SER A 348 -3.78 6.54 22.75
C SER A 348 -4.76 5.68 21.96
N SER A 349 -6.04 5.66 22.37
CA SER A 349 -7.12 5.02 21.60
C SER A 349 -7.66 6.06 20.62
N CYS A 350 -7.49 5.81 19.32
CA CYS A 350 -7.98 6.67 18.27
C CYS A 350 -9.12 5.98 17.51
N THR A 351 -10.28 6.62 17.53
CA THR A 351 -11.45 6.34 16.68
C THR A 351 -11.18 6.94 15.30
N CYS A 352 -11.24 6.13 14.23
CA CYS A 352 -11.08 6.62 12.86
C CYS A 352 -12.45 7.10 12.33
N PRO A 353 -12.54 8.23 11.61
CA PRO A 353 -13.78 8.62 10.93
C PRO A 353 -14.01 7.70 9.72
N SER A 354 -15.20 7.13 9.62
CA SER A 354 -15.65 6.41 8.43
C SER A 354 -15.80 7.39 7.26
N ALA A 355 -15.37 6.97 6.07
CA ALA A 355 -15.64 7.65 4.81
C ALA A 355 -17.16 7.83 4.64
N VAL A 356 -17.62 9.05 4.87
CA VAL A 356 -18.99 9.51 4.58
C VAL A 356 -19.04 9.76 3.08
N ALA A 357 -20.07 9.21 2.42
CA ALA A 357 -20.36 9.49 1.02
C ALA A 357 -20.51 11.00 0.79
N ASP A 358 -20.03 11.48 -0.35
CA ASP A 358 -19.89 12.87 -0.75
C ASP A 358 -21.16 13.72 -0.57
N GLU A 359 -21.34 14.28 0.62
CA GLU A 359 -21.97 15.59 0.76
C GLU A 359 -20.90 16.61 0.35
N HIS A 360 -20.89 16.97 -0.94
CA HIS A 360 -20.21 18.19 -1.38
C HIS A 360 -20.80 19.35 -0.57
N ASP A 361 -19.96 20.05 0.19
CA ASP A 361 -20.38 21.19 0.99
C ASP A 361 -21.13 22.18 0.07
N PRO A 362 -22.45 22.39 0.28
CA PRO A 362 -23.30 23.21 -0.57
C PRO A 362 -22.74 24.62 -0.79
N LYS A 363 -21.93 25.12 0.16
CA LYS A 363 -21.26 26.41 0.05
C LYS A 363 -20.27 26.50 -1.10
N THR A 364 -19.67 25.39 -1.51
CA THR A 364 -18.64 25.41 -2.56
C THR A 364 -19.24 25.57 -3.96
N LEU A 365 -20.47 25.10 -4.18
CA LEU A 365 -21.19 25.27 -5.45
C LEU A 365 -21.76 26.69 -5.63
N ALA A 366 -22.02 27.40 -4.53
CA ALA A 366 -22.50 28.78 -4.60
C ALA A 366 -21.43 29.75 -5.13
N VAL A 367 -20.14 29.48 -4.87
CA VAL A 367 -19.03 30.39 -5.21
C VAL A 367 -18.82 30.53 -6.72
N GLU A 368 -18.93 29.46 -7.51
CA GLU A 368 -18.79 29.57 -8.99
C GLU A 368 -19.88 30.44 -9.63
N SER A 369 -21.08 30.51 -9.04
CA SER A 369 -22.20 31.27 -9.60
C SER A 369 -22.06 32.79 -9.43
N GLU A 370 -21.15 33.24 -8.57
CA GLU A 370 -20.91 34.67 -8.30
C GLU A 370 -19.73 35.25 -9.10
N TRP A 371 -18.96 34.43 -9.81
CA TRP A 371 -17.84 34.93 -10.60
C TRP A 371 -18.32 35.74 -11.81
N GLY A 372 -17.84 36.97 -11.91
CA GLY A 372 -17.96 37.74 -13.15
C GLY A 372 -17.29 37.00 -14.32
N PRO A 373 -17.74 37.24 -15.56
CA PRO A 373 -17.24 36.52 -16.75
C PRO A 373 -15.73 36.66 -16.95
N GLU A 374 -15.16 37.84 -16.65
CA GLU A 374 -13.72 38.08 -16.73
C GLU A 374 -12.91 37.26 -15.71
N TRP A 375 -13.43 37.15 -14.48
CA TRP A 375 -12.80 36.38 -13.41
C TRP A 375 -12.73 34.90 -13.79
N LYS A 376 -13.87 34.35 -14.22
CA LYS A 376 -13.98 32.96 -14.67
C LYS A 376 -13.06 32.67 -15.85
N ALA A 377 -13.06 33.54 -16.86
CA ALA A 377 -12.17 33.39 -18.01
C ALA A 377 -10.70 33.38 -17.60
N LYS A 378 -10.30 34.24 -16.65
CA LYS A 378 -8.93 34.27 -16.14
C LYS A 378 -8.58 33.02 -15.31
N VAL A 379 -9.50 32.51 -14.50
CA VAL A 379 -9.33 31.26 -13.75
C VAL A 379 -9.13 30.08 -14.69
N GLU A 380 -9.97 29.97 -15.72
CA GLU A 380 -9.86 28.94 -16.76
C GLU A 380 -8.52 29.04 -17.51
N GLU A 381 -8.12 30.25 -17.91
CA GLU A 381 -6.83 30.51 -18.55
C GLU A 381 -5.65 30.11 -17.65
N LEU A 382 -5.65 30.52 -16.37
CA LEU A 382 -4.60 30.16 -15.39
C LEU A 382 -4.51 28.65 -15.19
N SER A 383 -5.64 27.95 -15.25
CA SER A 383 -5.71 26.48 -15.16
C SER A 383 -5.09 25.76 -16.37
N LEU A 384 -4.81 26.47 -17.46
CA LEU A 384 -4.17 25.94 -18.67
C LEU A 384 -2.68 26.32 -18.77
N ARG A 385 -2.10 26.91 -17.72
CA ARG A 385 -0.68 27.31 -17.69
C ARG A 385 0.21 26.27 -16.98
N GLY A 386 -0.05 24.99 -17.25
CA GLY A 386 0.80 23.89 -16.81
C GLY A 386 2.02 23.71 -17.72
N MET A 387 3.14 23.25 -17.15
CA MET A 387 4.36 22.90 -17.88
C MET A 387 4.68 21.41 -17.68
N THR A 388 5.11 20.74 -18.74
CA THR A 388 5.61 19.37 -18.64
C THR A 388 6.95 19.34 -17.92
N LEU A 389 7.25 18.21 -17.29
CA LEU A 389 8.56 17.99 -16.69
C LEU A 389 9.69 18.07 -17.73
N CYS A 390 9.43 17.68 -18.98
CA CYS A 390 10.34 17.87 -20.10
C CYS A 390 10.70 19.36 -20.30
N SER A 391 9.69 20.23 -20.41
CA SER A 391 9.91 21.68 -20.59
C SER A 391 10.58 22.33 -19.38
N LEU A 392 10.31 21.86 -18.16
CA LEU A 392 10.99 22.33 -16.96
C LEU A 392 12.48 21.97 -16.95
N LEU A 393 12.83 20.78 -17.42
CA LEU A 393 14.22 20.35 -17.57
C LEU A 393 14.92 21.11 -18.71
N ASP A 394 14.26 21.32 -19.85
CA ASP A 394 14.79 22.15 -20.94
C ASP A 394 15.06 23.58 -20.44
N PHE A 395 14.15 24.17 -19.66
CA PHE A 395 14.38 25.47 -19.04
C PHE A 395 15.60 25.47 -18.10
N TYR A 396 15.71 24.46 -17.24
CA TYR A 396 16.84 24.35 -16.31
C TYR A 396 18.18 24.19 -17.03
N GLN A 397 18.25 23.36 -18.06
CA GLN A 397 19.50 23.00 -18.75
C GLN A 397 19.89 24.00 -19.85
N GLU A 398 18.93 24.47 -20.64
CA GLU A 398 19.20 25.33 -21.80
C GLU A 398 19.12 26.81 -21.43
N HIS A 399 18.05 27.23 -20.75
CA HIS A 399 17.79 28.66 -20.54
C HIS A 399 18.59 29.24 -19.38
N LEU A 400 18.69 28.56 -18.23
CA LEU A 400 19.45 29.09 -17.10
C LEU A 400 20.94 29.19 -17.39
N CYS A 401 21.51 28.21 -18.08
CA CYS A 401 22.93 28.18 -18.43
C CYS A 401 23.30 29.19 -19.53
N ALA A 402 22.32 29.65 -20.32
CA ALA A 402 22.53 30.57 -21.44
C ALA A 402 22.25 32.04 -21.09
N MET A 403 21.94 32.38 -19.83
CA MET A 403 21.62 33.75 -19.45
C MET A 403 22.85 34.68 -19.58
N PRO A 404 22.75 35.78 -20.35
CA PRO A 404 23.83 36.75 -20.44
C PRO A 404 24.03 37.45 -19.09
N ASP A 405 25.28 37.69 -18.72
CA ASP A 405 25.67 38.40 -17.48
C ASP A 405 25.16 37.75 -16.17
N TRP A 406 24.73 36.47 -16.19
CA TRP A 406 24.30 35.76 -14.98
C TRP A 406 24.72 34.31 -15.02
N GLN A 407 25.55 33.90 -14.07
CA GLN A 407 25.91 32.51 -13.88
C GLN A 407 25.01 31.92 -12.81
N TYR A 408 24.09 31.05 -13.20
CA TYR A 408 23.27 30.29 -12.26
C TYR A 408 24.12 29.32 -11.43
N VAL A 409 23.99 29.38 -10.11
CA VAL A 409 24.64 28.49 -9.14
C VAL A 409 23.54 27.72 -8.39
N PRO A 410 23.34 26.43 -8.70
CA PRO A 410 22.21 25.64 -8.21
C PRO A 410 22.03 25.67 -6.69
N ALA A 411 23.12 25.60 -5.93
CA ALA A 411 23.08 25.55 -4.47
C ALA A 411 22.70 26.88 -3.80
N GLU A 412 22.92 28.01 -4.47
CA GLU A 412 22.83 29.36 -3.89
C GLU A 412 21.60 30.12 -4.37
N HIS A 413 21.28 30.01 -5.66
CA HIS A 413 20.20 30.77 -6.26
C HIS A 413 18.82 30.20 -5.91
N LYS A 414 17.99 31.09 -5.38
CA LYS A 414 16.61 30.81 -4.99
C LYS A 414 15.67 30.99 -6.19
N THR A 415 14.45 30.52 -6.04
CA THR A 415 13.43 30.64 -7.09
C THR A 415 13.14 32.10 -7.43
N ARG A 416 13.16 33.02 -6.46
CA ARG A 416 13.07 34.46 -6.72
C ARG A 416 14.20 34.99 -7.63
N ASP A 417 15.42 34.45 -7.50
CA ASP A 417 16.56 34.90 -8.30
C ASP A 417 16.36 34.43 -9.74
N VAL A 418 15.92 33.18 -9.94
CA VAL A 418 15.54 32.65 -11.26
C VAL A 418 14.39 33.45 -11.90
N VAL A 419 13.38 33.82 -11.12
CA VAL A 419 12.28 34.66 -11.62
C VAL A 419 12.81 36.00 -12.13
N ARG A 420 13.65 36.68 -11.34
CA ARG A 420 14.18 38.02 -11.65
C ARG A 420 15.23 38.01 -12.76
N ARG A 421 16.10 37.01 -12.78
CA ARG A 421 17.27 36.95 -13.67
C ARG A 421 17.04 36.17 -14.96
N SER A 422 16.04 35.29 -15.00
CA SER A 422 15.75 34.48 -16.18
C SER A 422 14.32 34.64 -16.68
N ILE A 423 13.31 34.31 -15.87
CA ILE A 423 11.91 34.26 -16.33
C ILE A 423 11.42 35.62 -16.85
N ILE A 424 11.58 36.69 -16.05
CA ILE A 424 11.15 38.05 -16.44
C ILE A 424 11.89 38.51 -17.72
N PRO A 425 13.24 38.48 -17.79
CA PRO A 425 13.95 38.86 -19.01
C PRO A 425 13.53 38.07 -20.25
N LEU A 426 13.41 36.74 -20.15
CA LEU A 426 13.04 35.88 -21.28
C LEU A 426 11.63 36.16 -21.80
N THR A 427 10.72 36.57 -20.94
CA THR A 427 9.33 36.85 -21.29
C THR A 427 9.03 38.33 -21.55
N SER A 428 10.04 39.21 -21.46
CA SER A 428 9.87 40.66 -21.55
C SER A 428 9.28 41.15 -22.88
N THR A 429 9.60 40.50 -24.00
CA THR A 429 9.04 40.85 -25.32
C THR A 429 7.56 40.52 -25.45
N GLY A 430 7.12 39.42 -24.82
CA GLY A 430 5.72 38.98 -24.87
C GLY A 430 4.87 39.48 -23.70
N GLU A 431 5.50 40.06 -22.67
CA GLU A 431 4.87 40.58 -21.46
C GLU A 431 3.86 39.60 -20.83
N CYS A 432 4.18 38.30 -20.85
CA CYS A 432 3.29 37.21 -20.44
C CYS A 432 3.94 36.28 -19.41
N ALA A 433 3.14 35.36 -18.86
CA ALA A 433 3.67 34.26 -18.04
C ALA A 433 4.56 33.33 -18.89
N TYR A 434 5.61 32.77 -18.30
CA TYR A 434 6.51 31.86 -19.03
C TYR A 434 5.77 30.68 -19.64
N ALA A 435 4.86 30.07 -18.88
CA ALA A 435 4.06 28.94 -19.33
C ALA A 435 3.11 29.28 -20.50
N ALA A 436 2.76 30.56 -20.68
CA ALA A 436 1.94 31.04 -21.80
C ALA A 436 2.78 31.63 -22.94
N SER A 437 4.10 31.76 -22.77
CA SER A 437 4.98 32.36 -23.76
C SER A 437 5.30 31.38 -24.89
N ALA A 438 5.75 31.92 -26.03
CA ALA A 438 6.22 31.11 -27.16
C ALA A 438 7.48 30.28 -26.84
N LEU A 439 8.16 30.55 -25.71
CA LEU A 439 9.31 29.76 -25.25
C LEU A 439 8.87 28.43 -24.63
N ASN A 440 7.64 28.35 -24.10
CA ASN A 440 7.08 27.10 -23.61
C ASN A 440 6.51 26.27 -24.77
N ARG A 441 7.19 25.17 -25.12
CA ARG A 441 6.80 24.29 -26.23
C ARG A 441 5.53 23.47 -25.95
N ASP A 442 5.06 23.42 -24.71
CA ASP A 442 3.87 22.65 -24.33
C ASP A 442 2.56 23.27 -24.80
N GLY A 443 2.55 24.58 -25.07
CA GLY A 443 1.34 25.36 -25.30
C GLY A 443 0.43 25.41 -24.07
N ALA A 444 -0.85 25.73 -24.29
CA ALA A 444 -1.87 25.69 -23.25
C ALA A 444 -2.10 24.24 -22.79
N ARG A 445 -1.76 23.92 -21.55
CA ARG A 445 -1.86 22.58 -20.99
C ARG A 445 -2.36 22.60 -19.56
N ARG A 446 -3.33 21.74 -19.27
CA ARG A 446 -3.86 21.57 -17.92
C ARG A 446 -2.86 20.79 -17.04
N PRO A 447 -2.50 21.30 -15.86
CA PRO A 447 -1.64 20.59 -14.92
C PRO A 447 -2.39 19.43 -14.28
N HIS A 448 -1.67 18.34 -14.04
CA HIS A 448 -2.13 17.24 -13.19
C HIS A 448 -1.74 17.47 -11.72
N VAL A 449 -0.75 18.34 -11.51
CA VAL A 449 -0.15 18.60 -10.20
C VAL A 449 0.00 20.09 -9.99
N MET A 450 -0.52 20.61 -8.88
CA MET A 450 -0.19 21.95 -8.40
C MET A 450 1.00 21.87 -7.44
N VAL A 451 1.96 22.76 -7.60
CA VAL A 451 3.15 22.82 -6.75
C VAL A 451 3.06 24.02 -5.82
N THR A 452 2.93 23.75 -4.52
CA THR A 452 3.08 24.75 -3.47
C THR A 452 4.54 24.82 -3.05
N HIS A 453 5.14 25.99 -3.17
CA HIS A 453 6.53 26.23 -2.82
C HIS A 453 6.74 27.67 -2.31
N SER A 454 7.82 27.91 -1.57
CA SER A 454 8.28 29.26 -1.27
C SER A 454 9.28 29.73 -2.32
N TRP A 455 9.21 31.01 -2.67
CA TRP A 455 10.21 31.62 -3.55
C TRP A 455 11.58 31.77 -2.90
N GLY A 456 11.64 31.62 -1.57
CA GLY A 456 12.87 31.51 -0.80
C GLY A 456 13.58 30.16 -0.97
N ASN A 457 12.91 29.16 -1.57
CA ASN A 457 13.51 27.85 -1.85
C ASN A 457 14.61 28.00 -2.90
N CYS A 458 15.72 27.30 -2.69
CA CYS A 458 16.67 26.97 -3.75
C CYS A 458 15.92 26.42 -4.97
N PHE A 459 16.18 26.97 -6.17
CA PHE A 459 15.43 26.58 -7.36
C PHE A 459 15.72 25.13 -7.78
N ARG A 460 16.96 24.65 -7.59
CA ARG A 460 17.34 23.23 -7.76
C ARG A 460 16.48 22.33 -6.87
N ASP A 461 16.29 22.70 -5.60
CA ASP A 461 15.51 21.90 -4.65
C ASP A 461 14.01 21.86 -5.02
N LEU A 462 13.46 22.96 -5.54
CA LEU A 462 12.10 22.98 -6.10
C LEU A 462 11.96 21.98 -7.27
N LEU A 463 12.86 22.05 -8.24
CA LEU A 463 12.81 21.14 -9.40
C LEU A 463 13.07 19.68 -8.98
N ALA A 464 13.98 19.45 -8.04
CA ALA A 464 14.22 18.13 -7.45
C ALA A 464 12.97 17.58 -6.75
N ALA A 465 12.22 18.41 -6.02
CA ALA A 465 10.97 17.99 -5.38
C ALA A 465 9.92 17.54 -6.41
N ILE A 466 9.84 18.23 -7.56
CA ILE A 466 8.98 17.88 -8.69
C ILE A 466 9.43 16.56 -9.33
N ILE A 467 10.73 16.39 -9.56
CA ILE A 467 11.30 15.16 -10.12
C ILE A 467 11.05 13.96 -9.19
N SER A 468 11.30 14.14 -7.89
CA SER A 468 11.00 13.12 -6.88
C SER A 468 9.51 12.83 -6.77
N ASP A 469 8.65 13.81 -7.06
CA ASP A 469 7.23 13.55 -7.19
C ASP A 469 6.90 12.63 -8.37
N ALA A 470 7.40 12.96 -9.57
CA ALA A 470 7.21 12.14 -10.77
C ALA A 470 7.72 10.70 -10.57
N LEU A 471 8.89 10.55 -9.95
CA LEU A 471 9.52 9.25 -9.63
C LEU A 471 8.92 8.54 -8.40
N LYS A 472 7.95 9.17 -7.72
CA LYS A 472 7.31 8.68 -6.49
C LYS A 472 8.31 8.38 -5.37
N GLU A 473 9.34 9.21 -5.29
CA GLU A 473 10.32 9.24 -4.21
C GLU A 473 9.81 10.08 -3.04
N ASN A 474 10.13 9.70 -1.81
CA ASN A 474 9.72 10.48 -0.64
C ASN A 474 10.63 11.70 -0.49
N SER A 475 11.94 11.51 -0.62
CA SER A 475 12.94 12.58 -0.54
C SER A 475 13.35 13.12 -1.90
N PHE A 476 13.78 14.38 -1.93
CA PHE A 476 14.31 15.01 -3.13
C PHE A 476 15.83 15.19 -3.16
N GLY A 477 16.56 14.89 -2.09
CA GLY A 477 18.00 15.17 -2.07
C GLY A 477 18.79 14.40 -3.15
N LEU A 478 18.44 13.15 -3.47
CA LEU A 478 19.12 12.39 -4.53
C LEU A 478 18.87 13.05 -5.90
N ALA A 479 17.62 13.42 -6.17
CA ALA A 479 17.26 14.13 -7.40
C ALA A 479 17.97 15.49 -7.47
N ALA A 480 18.12 16.21 -6.35
CA ALA A 480 18.84 17.48 -6.29
C ALA A 480 20.33 17.30 -6.64
N ASN A 481 20.99 16.30 -6.06
CA ASN A 481 22.39 16.00 -6.33
C ASN A 481 22.60 15.59 -7.80
N LEU A 482 21.74 14.71 -8.33
CA LEU A 482 21.80 14.30 -9.74
C LEU A 482 21.49 15.44 -10.71
N LEU A 483 20.58 16.35 -10.35
CA LEU A 483 20.24 17.50 -11.18
C LEU A 483 21.42 18.49 -11.31
N GLU A 484 22.32 18.51 -10.32
CA GLU A 484 23.54 19.31 -10.34
C GLU A 484 24.70 18.59 -11.06
N GLU A 485 24.88 17.29 -10.81
CA GLU A 485 26.00 16.52 -11.35
C GLU A 485 25.77 16.02 -12.79
N ASP A 486 24.58 15.49 -13.09
CA ASP A 486 24.26 14.86 -14.37
C ASP A 486 22.74 14.93 -14.68
N PRO A 487 22.24 16.11 -15.08
CA PRO A 487 20.82 16.28 -15.39
C PRO A 487 20.39 15.49 -16.64
N ALA A 488 21.32 15.11 -17.53
CA ALA A 488 21.02 14.28 -18.69
C ALA A 488 20.64 12.85 -18.28
N PHE A 489 21.39 12.26 -17.35
CA PHE A 489 21.07 10.96 -16.76
C PHE A 489 19.69 10.98 -16.07
N LEU A 490 19.36 12.06 -15.34
CA LEU A 490 18.06 12.21 -14.70
C LEU A 490 16.90 12.26 -15.73
N ARG A 491 17.11 12.94 -16.87
CA ARG A 491 16.17 12.96 -17.99
C ARG A 491 15.97 11.56 -18.60
N GLU A 492 17.03 10.76 -18.77
CA GLU A 492 16.92 9.38 -19.26
C GLU A 492 16.08 8.50 -18.32
N ILE A 493 16.28 8.65 -17.01
CA ILE A 493 15.48 7.94 -16.01
C ILE A 493 14.01 8.32 -16.13
N LEU A 494 13.71 9.62 -16.19
CA LEU A 494 12.34 10.12 -16.32
C LEU A 494 11.68 9.65 -17.63
N ALA A 495 12.44 9.59 -18.73
CA ALA A 495 11.97 9.04 -20.00
C ALA A 495 11.63 7.55 -19.87
N SER A 496 12.50 6.77 -19.22
CA SER A 496 12.29 5.33 -18.98
C SER A 496 11.09 5.04 -18.07
N CYS A 497 10.73 6.01 -17.22
CA CYS A 497 9.56 5.97 -16.35
C CYS A 497 8.29 6.55 -17.00
N SER A 498 8.39 7.08 -18.24
CA SER A 498 7.30 7.78 -18.93
C SER A 498 6.72 8.93 -18.10
N CYS A 499 7.59 9.67 -17.40
CA CYS A 499 7.23 10.76 -16.50
C CYS A 499 7.50 12.15 -17.08
N LEU A 500 8.15 12.25 -18.24
CA LEU A 500 8.51 13.54 -18.85
C LEU A 500 7.28 14.39 -19.24
N ASP A 501 6.16 13.74 -19.53
CA ASP A 501 4.90 14.40 -19.89
C ASP A 501 4.05 14.81 -18.66
N ASP A 502 4.47 14.44 -17.44
CA ASP A 502 3.79 14.87 -16.23
C ASP A 502 3.78 16.40 -16.17
N THR A 503 2.59 16.97 -15.99
CA THR A 503 2.36 18.41 -16.13
C THR A 503 2.12 19.06 -14.76
N TYR A 504 2.89 20.11 -14.47
CA TYR A 504 2.93 20.81 -13.20
C TYR A 504 2.52 22.28 -13.35
N TRP A 505 1.76 22.79 -12.39
CA TRP A 505 1.49 24.21 -12.22
C TRP A 505 2.40 24.77 -11.14
N ILE A 506 3.22 25.76 -11.49
CA ILE A 506 4.22 26.35 -10.62
C ILE A 506 4.06 27.87 -10.72
N CYS A 507 3.76 28.55 -9.62
CA CYS A 507 3.40 29.97 -9.67
C CYS A 507 4.49 30.85 -10.29
N ALA A 508 5.78 30.50 -10.13
CA ALA A 508 6.90 31.20 -10.76
C ALA A 508 6.81 31.24 -12.30
N PHE A 509 6.26 30.18 -12.92
CA PHE A 509 6.14 30.05 -14.37
C PHE A 509 4.74 30.38 -14.90
N ALA A 510 3.70 30.08 -14.10
CA ALA A 510 2.31 30.18 -14.52
C ALA A 510 1.72 31.60 -14.33
N VAL A 511 2.23 32.39 -13.39
CA VAL A 511 1.80 33.78 -13.17
C VAL A 511 2.55 34.73 -14.09
N ASN A 512 1.85 35.73 -14.63
CA ASN A 512 2.45 36.81 -15.38
C ASN A 512 3.24 37.73 -14.43
N GLN A 513 4.55 37.53 -14.39
CA GLN A 513 5.45 38.28 -13.53
C GLN A 513 5.55 39.75 -13.91
N HIS A 514 5.24 40.10 -15.17
CA HIS A 514 5.24 41.49 -15.66
C HIS A 514 4.14 42.33 -15.04
N MET A 515 2.96 41.76 -14.85
CA MET A 515 1.83 42.44 -14.19
C MET A 515 1.88 42.35 -12.66
N SER A 516 2.84 41.62 -12.10
CA SER A 516 2.88 41.34 -10.66
C SER A 516 4.02 42.08 -9.96
N ILE A 517 5.26 41.92 -10.43
CA ILE A 517 6.45 42.31 -9.66
C ILE A 517 7.55 42.98 -10.47
N CYS A 518 7.49 43.04 -11.80
CA CYS A 518 8.68 43.27 -12.61
C CYS A 518 9.29 44.68 -12.52
N HIS A 519 8.49 45.71 -12.22
CA HIS A 519 8.93 47.11 -12.18
C HIS A 519 9.54 47.57 -10.85
N SER A 520 9.47 46.75 -9.80
CA SER A 520 10.01 47.09 -8.49
C SER A 520 10.87 45.96 -7.96
N ASN A 521 12.07 46.30 -7.49
CA ASN A 521 12.92 45.40 -6.74
C ASN A 521 13.58 46.14 -5.57
N PRO A 522 12.85 46.37 -4.47
CA PRO A 522 13.40 47.10 -3.34
C PRO A 522 14.41 46.27 -2.51
N TYR A 523 14.38 44.94 -2.58
CA TYR A 523 15.09 44.08 -1.62
C TYR A 523 15.80 42.84 -2.19
N ASP A 524 15.38 42.32 -3.35
CA ASP A 524 15.93 41.06 -3.84
C ASP A 524 17.34 41.29 -4.41
N ARG A 525 18.32 40.66 -3.77
CA ARG A 525 19.73 40.71 -4.13
C ARG A 525 20.20 39.35 -4.60
N ASP A 526 21.07 39.36 -5.60
CA ASP A 526 21.79 38.17 -6.01
C ASP A 526 22.71 37.69 -4.86
N PRO A 527 22.64 36.41 -4.45
CA PRO A 527 23.34 35.92 -3.27
C PRO A 527 24.87 35.92 -3.40
N LEU A 528 25.41 35.96 -4.63
CA LEU A 528 26.86 35.90 -4.87
C LEU A 528 27.48 37.29 -4.98
N THR A 529 26.80 38.18 -5.71
CA THR A 529 27.29 39.54 -5.97
C THR A 529 26.77 40.55 -4.95
N ASN A 530 25.70 40.21 -4.22
CA ASN A 530 24.95 41.11 -3.33
C ASN A 530 24.37 42.36 -4.05
N GLU A 531 24.34 42.36 -5.38
CA GLU A 531 23.73 43.41 -6.19
C GLU A 531 22.21 43.24 -6.25
N LEU A 532 21.47 44.35 -6.35
CA LEU A 532 20.04 44.29 -6.60
C LEU A 532 19.79 43.74 -8.01
N HIS A 533 18.83 42.82 -8.14
CA HIS A 533 18.40 42.36 -9.47
C HIS A 533 17.87 43.53 -10.29
N ARG A 534 18.22 43.56 -11.60
CA ARG A 534 17.75 44.57 -12.56
C ARG A 534 16.23 44.50 -12.67
N VAL A 535 15.59 45.67 -12.74
CA VAL A 535 14.15 45.79 -12.97
C VAL A 535 13.83 45.71 -14.47
N CYS A 536 12.63 45.25 -14.81
CA CYS A 536 12.16 45.19 -16.19
C CYS A 536 11.71 46.58 -16.68
N HIS A 537 11.95 46.87 -17.96
CA HIS A 537 11.53 48.10 -18.64
C HIS A 537 10.35 47.88 -19.61
N CYS A 538 9.57 46.81 -19.41
CA CYS A 538 8.38 46.55 -20.22
C CYS A 538 7.28 47.62 -19.97
N SER A 539 6.23 47.59 -20.78
CA SER A 539 5.15 48.57 -20.74
C SER A 539 4.01 48.20 -19.78
N CYS A 540 4.09 47.03 -19.16
CA CYS A 540 3.13 46.57 -18.16
C CYS A 540 3.04 47.53 -16.96
N VAL A 541 1.95 47.37 -16.21
CA VAL A 541 1.78 48.04 -14.92
C VAL A 541 1.55 46.96 -13.87
N ASN A 542 2.32 47.00 -12.78
CA ASN A 542 2.09 46.12 -11.65
C ASN A 542 0.68 46.38 -11.10
N ILE A 543 -0.15 45.35 -11.06
CA ILE A 543 -1.52 45.43 -10.57
C ILE A 543 -1.49 45.51 -9.05
N ILE A 544 -2.02 46.60 -8.51
CA ILE A 544 -2.20 46.79 -7.08
C ILE A 544 -3.62 46.34 -6.74
N ASP A 545 -3.74 45.33 -5.89
CA ASP A 545 -5.01 44.68 -5.54
C ASP A 545 -5.20 44.66 -4.01
N PRO A 546 -5.45 45.82 -3.38
CA PRO A 546 -5.41 45.97 -1.93
C PRO A 546 -6.57 45.25 -1.23
N ASP A 547 -7.66 44.97 -1.95
CA ASP A 547 -8.86 44.29 -1.44
C ASP A 547 -8.96 42.83 -1.89
N GLY A 548 -8.04 42.37 -2.76
CA GLY A 548 -8.03 41.00 -3.28
C GLY A 548 -9.17 40.71 -4.26
N ARG A 549 -9.73 41.73 -4.91
CA ARG A 549 -10.94 41.60 -5.77
C ARG A 549 -10.72 41.99 -7.22
N SER A 550 -9.53 42.48 -7.58
CA SER A 550 -9.22 42.87 -8.95
C SER A 550 -9.35 41.69 -9.92
N SER A 551 -10.17 41.82 -10.98
CA SER A 551 -10.27 40.82 -12.05
C SER A 551 -8.95 40.66 -12.82
N SER A 552 -8.13 41.72 -12.86
CA SER A 552 -6.85 41.74 -13.55
C SER A 552 -5.72 41.04 -12.77
N SER A 553 -5.80 41.01 -11.43
CA SER A 553 -4.78 40.34 -10.58
C SER A 553 -4.82 38.83 -10.79
N GLU A 554 -3.70 38.17 -11.03
CA GLU A 554 -3.67 36.70 -11.19
C GLU A 554 -3.49 35.97 -9.84
N ILE A 555 -2.92 36.66 -8.85
CA ILE A 555 -2.53 36.07 -7.56
C ILE A 555 -3.75 35.82 -6.67
N ASN A 556 -4.75 36.70 -6.74
CA ASN A 556 -5.99 36.56 -5.96
C ASN A 556 -6.92 35.43 -6.43
N LYS A 557 -6.59 34.76 -7.55
CA LYS A 557 -7.38 33.70 -8.18
C LYS A 557 -6.91 32.29 -7.84
N PHE A 558 -5.90 32.13 -6.97
CA PHE A 558 -5.29 30.82 -6.74
C PHE A 558 -6.30 29.81 -6.18
N ASP A 559 -7.10 30.20 -5.19
CA ASP A 559 -8.07 29.29 -4.58
C ASP A 559 -9.16 28.86 -5.57
N ASP A 560 -9.62 29.79 -6.41
CA ASP A 560 -10.61 29.53 -7.46
C ASP A 560 -10.03 28.66 -8.59
N MET A 561 -8.77 28.87 -8.94
CA MET A 561 -8.02 28.04 -9.88
C MET A 561 -7.80 26.63 -9.32
N MET A 562 -7.48 26.50 -8.04
CA MET A 562 -7.40 25.21 -7.35
C MET A 562 -8.74 24.48 -7.37
N TYR A 563 -9.82 25.19 -7.07
CA TYR A 563 -11.17 24.66 -7.15
C TYR A 563 -11.48 24.17 -8.58
N HIS A 564 -11.23 25.00 -9.59
CA HIS A 564 -11.43 24.63 -10.99
C HIS A 564 -10.61 23.39 -11.38
N LEU A 565 -9.32 23.32 -11.02
CA LEU A 565 -8.48 22.15 -11.28
C LEU A 565 -8.99 20.88 -10.58
N SER A 566 -9.56 21.02 -9.38
CA SER A 566 -10.14 19.91 -8.63
C SER A 566 -11.37 19.33 -9.32
N SER A 567 -12.23 20.19 -9.89
CA SER A 567 -13.51 19.79 -10.49
C SER A 567 -13.36 19.15 -11.86
N VAL A 568 -12.32 19.54 -12.61
CA VAL A 568 -12.16 19.14 -14.02
C VAL A 568 -11.15 18.02 -14.27
N GLY A 569 -10.21 17.74 -13.36
CA GLY A 569 -9.02 16.96 -13.71
C GLY A 569 -8.40 16.09 -12.63
N GLY A 570 -9.01 16.00 -11.44
CA GLY A 570 -8.45 15.21 -10.34
C GLY A 570 -7.03 15.67 -9.95
N CYS A 571 -6.80 16.99 -10.01
CA CYS A 571 -5.52 17.59 -9.68
C CYS A 571 -5.06 17.18 -8.27
N ARG A 572 -3.76 16.98 -8.10
CA ARG A 572 -3.14 16.70 -6.80
C ARG A 572 -2.16 17.82 -6.44
N GLN A 573 -1.77 17.90 -5.17
CA GLN A 573 -0.82 18.91 -4.71
C GLN A 573 0.51 18.27 -4.32
N VAL A 574 1.60 18.90 -4.74
CA VAL A 574 2.95 18.65 -4.24
C VAL A 574 3.39 19.84 -3.42
N ILE A 575 3.85 19.59 -2.20
CA ILE A 575 4.36 20.60 -1.30
C ILE A 575 5.88 20.45 -1.27
N ALA A 576 6.58 21.35 -1.95
CA ALA A 576 8.03 21.34 -2.07
C ALA A 576 8.66 22.16 -0.93
N VAL A 577 9.03 21.49 0.15
CA VAL A 577 9.55 22.13 1.37
C VAL A 577 11.06 22.37 1.24
N ASP A 578 11.50 23.59 1.55
CA ASP A 578 12.92 23.91 1.64
C ASP A 578 13.60 23.27 2.86
N GLN A 579 14.93 23.28 2.85
CA GLN A 579 15.74 22.69 3.93
C GLN A 579 15.53 23.38 5.29
N ALA A 580 15.14 24.66 5.32
CA ALA A 580 14.86 25.40 6.54
C ALA A 580 13.40 25.28 7.00
N CYS A 581 12.56 24.57 6.23
CA CYS A 581 11.11 24.52 6.42
C CYS A 581 10.43 25.90 6.42
N ASP A 582 11.03 26.91 5.78
CA ASP A 582 10.53 28.28 5.67
C ASP A 582 9.19 28.35 4.92
N LEU A 583 8.88 27.36 4.06
CA LEU A 583 7.57 27.22 3.42
C LEU A 583 6.43 27.30 4.43
N PHE A 584 6.56 26.67 5.60
CA PHE A 584 5.52 26.69 6.63
C PHE A 584 5.45 28.02 7.39
N GLN A 585 6.41 28.91 7.19
CA GLN A 585 6.37 30.28 7.71
C GLN A 585 5.78 31.26 6.68
N ARG A 586 5.33 30.79 5.51
CA ARG A 586 4.73 31.63 4.47
C ARG A 586 3.20 31.49 4.49
N ALA A 587 2.50 32.59 4.80
CA ALA A 587 1.05 32.59 4.96
C ALA A 587 0.34 32.10 3.68
N TRP A 588 0.79 32.53 2.50
CA TRP A 588 0.26 32.08 1.21
C TRP A 588 0.42 30.56 1.00
N CYS A 589 1.61 30.00 1.25
CA CYS A 589 1.84 28.56 1.07
C CYS A 589 0.97 27.73 2.03
N VAL A 590 0.79 28.19 3.27
CA VAL A 590 -0.06 27.52 4.25
C VAL A 590 -1.55 27.62 3.88
N ALA A 591 -1.98 28.76 3.34
CA ALA A 591 -3.32 28.90 2.79
C ALA A 591 -3.57 27.90 1.64
N GLU A 592 -2.63 27.76 0.69
CA GLU A 592 -2.72 26.77 -0.39
C GLU A 592 -2.78 25.32 0.14
N ILE A 593 -2.03 24.98 1.18
CA ILE A 593 -2.07 23.65 1.80
C ILE A 593 -3.44 23.38 2.43
N ALA A 594 -3.99 24.36 3.15
CA ALA A 594 -5.30 24.23 3.77
C ALA A 594 -6.42 24.16 2.72
N GLU A 595 -6.32 24.95 1.66
CA GLU A 595 -7.29 24.96 0.56
C GLU A 595 -7.28 23.64 -0.20
N ALA A 596 -6.11 23.10 -0.53
CA ALA A 596 -5.99 21.76 -1.12
C ALA A 596 -6.64 20.68 -0.24
N LYS A 597 -6.50 20.76 1.08
CA LYS A 597 -7.15 19.85 2.01
C LYS A 597 -8.68 19.99 1.98
N ARG A 598 -9.18 21.23 1.95
CA ARG A 598 -10.62 21.54 1.85
C ARG A 598 -11.22 20.98 0.56
N LEU A 599 -10.49 21.11 -0.55
CA LEU A 599 -10.82 20.56 -1.88
C LEU A 599 -10.56 19.06 -2.00
N ARG A 600 -10.05 18.41 -0.95
CA ARG A 600 -9.69 16.98 -0.91
C ARG A 600 -8.70 16.58 -2.01
N LEU A 601 -7.81 17.48 -2.41
CA LEU A 601 -6.72 17.14 -3.31
C LEU A 601 -5.80 16.13 -2.60
N ASN A 602 -5.23 15.19 -3.37
CA ASN A 602 -4.19 14.32 -2.83
C ASN A 602 -2.92 15.15 -2.60
N GLN A 603 -2.50 15.31 -1.35
CA GLN A 603 -1.34 16.12 -0.99
C GLN A 603 -0.12 15.24 -0.71
N VAL A 604 1.01 15.56 -1.33
CA VAL A 604 2.28 14.87 -1.12
C VAL A 604 3.35 15.87 -0.69
N LEU A 605 3.93 15.63 0.48
CA LEU A 605 5.02 16.43 1.03
C LEU A 605 6.38 15.91 0.54
N LYS A 606 7.19 16.79 -0.03
CA LYS A 606 8.56 16.49 -0.46
C LYS A 606 9.55 17.27 0.40
N LEU A 607 10.47 16.54 1.02
CA LEU A 607 11.52 17.08 1.88
C LEU A 607 12.88 16.56 1.41
N LYS A 608 13.96 17.27 1.74
CA LYS A 608 15.31 16.83 1.37
C LYS A 608 15.68 15.51 2.06
N SER A 609 15.45 15.41 3.36
CA SER A 609 15.77 14.23 4.16
C SER A 609 14.94 14.15 5.44
N ARG A 610 15.06 13.03 6.17
CA ARG A 610 14.45 12.90 7.52
C ARG A 610 15.10 13.81 8.56
N ALA A 611 16.37 14.17 8.36
CA ALA A 611 17.08 15.05 9.28
C ALA A 611 16.40 16.42 9.32
N THR A 612 15.92 16.92 8.18
CA THR A 612 15.15 18.17 8.08
C THR A 612 13.93 18.18 9.01
N VAL A 613 13.13 17.10 9.03
CA VAL A 613 11.95 17.03 9.90
C VAL A 613 12.35 17.08 11.38
N ARG A 614 13.38 16.32 11.78
CA ARG A 614 13.85 16.28 13.16
C ARG A 614 14.43 17.60 13.62
N GLN A 615 15.20 18.26 12.76
CA GLN A 615 15.81 19.56 13.05
C GLN A 615 14.77 20.65 13.27
N HIS A 616 13.65 20.60 12.54
CA HIS A 616 12.61 21.62 12.56
C HIS A 616 11.34 21.19 13.31
N GLU A 617 11.33 20.04 14.00
CA GLU A 617 10.15 19.48 14.65
C GLU A 617 9.49 20.47 15.62
N HIS A 618 10.30 21.16 16.44
CA HIS A 618 9.80 22.16 17.37
C HIS A 618 9.16 23.37 16.67
N ALA A 619 9.74 23.83 15.56
CA ALA A 619 9.17 24.94 14.79
C ALA A 619 7.82 24.52 14.16
N LEU A 620 7.73 23.29 13.66
CA LEU A 620 6.52 22.73 13.07
C LEU A 620 5.40 22.51 14.10
N GLN A 621 5.74 22.16 15.34
CA GLN A 621 4.76 22.02 16.45
C GLN A 621 4.15 23.36 16.87
N ASN A 622 4.83 24.47 16.61
CA ASN A 622 4.42 25.82 17.02
C ASN A 622 3.93 26.69 15.85
N LEU A 623 3.43 26.07 14.78
CA LEU A 623 2.88 26.81 13.64
C LEU A 623 1.66 27.63 14.04
N ASP A 624 1.70 28.93 13.73
CA ASP A 624 0.59 29.88 13.89
C ASP A 624 0.56 30.80 12.66
N VAL A 625 -0.56 30.83 11.93
CA VAL A 625 -0.72 31.67 10.75
C VAL A 625 -0.54 33.17 11.03
N ARG A 626 -0.77 33.62 12.27
CA ARG A 626 -0.57 35.02 12.68
C ARG A 626 0.90 35.42 12.70
N SER A 627 1.82 34.49 12.94
CA SER A 627 3.26 34.76 12.97
C SER A 627 3.93 34.57 11.61
N MET A 628 3.20 34.06 10.61
CA MET A 628 3.74 33.82 9.27
C MET A 628 4.01 35.11 8.49
N ASN A 629 4.92 35.00 7.53
CA ASN A 629 5.34 36.05 6.61
C ASN A 629 4.47 36.05 5.34
N ALA A 630 4.18 37.24 4.83
CA ALA A 630 3.60 37.45 3.50
C ALA A 630 4.45 38.46 2.71
N SER A 631 4.12 38.71 1.45
CA SER A 631 4.83 39.69 0.62
C SER A 631 4.60 41.12 1.13
N SER A 632 3.42 41.38 1.69
CA SER A 632 3.07 42.63 2.37
C SER A 632 2.17 42.35 3.59
N GLU A 633 2.10 43.30 4.53
CA GLU A 633 1.15 43.19 5.66
C GLU A 633 -0.31 43.20 5.20
N THR A 634 -0.62 43.86 4.08
CA THR A 634 -1.96 43.84 3.47
C THR A 634 -2.34 42.42 3.04
N ASP A 635 -1.44 41.70 2.37
CA ASP A 635 -1.69 40.31 1.96
C ASP A 635 -1.92 39.41 3.18
N LYS A 636 -1.10 39.60 4.24
CA LYS A 636 -1.27 38.88 5.49
C LYS A 636 -2.63 39.15 6.12
N ALA A 637 -3.06 40.41 6.16
CA ALA A 637 -4.37 40.79 6.67
C ALA A 637 -5.50 40.17 5.84
N LEU A 638 -5.39 40.15 4.51
CA LEU A 638 -6.36 39.49 3.62
C LEU A 638 -6.49 37.99 3.91
N ILE A 639 -5.37 37.27 4.04
CA ILE A 639 -5.37 35.84 4.37
C ILE A 639 -5.99 35.61 5.76
N LEU A 640 -5.60 36.38 6.77
CA LEU A 640 -6.14 36.26 8.13
C LEU A 640 -7.64 36.55 8.17
N ASN A 641 -8.11 37.55 7.42
CA ASN A 641 -9.53 37.88 7.29
C ASN A 641 -10.31 36.75 6.61
N LYS A 642 -9.77 36.17 5.54
CA LYS A 642 -10.38 35.02 4.84
C LYS A 642 -10.50 33.80 5.76
N ILE A 643 -9.45 33.51 6.52
CA ILE A 643 -9.47 32.45 7.53
C ILE A 643 -10.55 32.75 8.57
N ALA A 644 -10.56 33.97 9.13
CA ALA A 644 -11.51 34.40 10.16
C ALA A 644 -12.99 34.35 9.71
N GLN A 645 -13.27 34.56 8.43
CA GLN A 645 -14.61 34.42 7.84
C GLN A 645 -15.08 32.97 7.78
N THR A 646 -14.15 32.03 7.57
CA THR A 646 -14.48 30.60 7.43
C THR A 646 -14.50 29.92 8.79
N ASN A 647 -13.48 30.15 9.61
CA ASN A 647 -13.22 29.50 10.90
C ASN A 647 -12.57 30.47 11.90
N ARG A 648 -12.60 30.14 13.19
CA ARG A 648 -11.76 30.86 14.17
C ARG A 648 -10.28 30.57 13.87
N ILE A 649 -9.40 31.57 13.89
CA ILE A 649 -7.97 31.41 13.58
C ILE A 649 -7.30 30.32 14.45
N ASP A 650 -7.67 30.21 15.73
CA ASP A 650 -7.14 29.17 16.62
C ASP A 650 -7.56 27.75 16.18
N GLN A 651 -8.78 27.62 15.66
CA GLN A 651 -9.26 26.36 15.09
C GLN A 651 -8.51 26.02 13.81
N PHE A 652 -8.29 27.01 12.93
CA PHE A 652 -7.48 26.83 11.72
C PHE A 652 -6.06 26.35 12.05
N ASN A 653 -5.38 26.99 13.02
CA ASN A 653 -4.04 26.59 13.45
C ASN A 653 -4.02 25.14 13.98
N LYS A 654 -5.02 24.75 14.78
CA LYS A 654 -5.16 23.38 15.27
C LYS A 654 -5.36 22.37 14.15
N GLU A 655 -6.23 22.69 13.18
CA GLU A 655 -6.49 21.86 12.01
C GLU A 655 -5.25 21.73 11.11
N LEU A 656 -4.51 22.83 10.93
CA LEU A 656 -3.24 22.86 10.20
C LEU A 656 -2.18 21.98 10.87
N GLN A 657 -2.02 22.10 12.20
CA GLN A 657 -1.09 21.27 12.95
C GLN A 657 -1.46 19.78 12.85
N LEU A 658 -2.75 19.43 12.94
CA LEU A 658 -3.21 18.06 12.73
C LEU A 658 -2.95 17.59 11.29
N LEU A 659 -3.20 18.42 10.29
CA LEU A 659 -2.94 18.12 8.89
C LEU A 659 -1.45 17.83 8.64
N ILE A 660 -0.55 18.56 9.28
CA ILE A 660 0.89 18.39 9.07
C ILE A 660 1.45 17.25 9.94
N LEU A 661 1.14 17.24 11.24
CA LEU A 661 1.83 16.46 12.27
C LEU A 661 1.10 15.21 12.73
N ASP A 662 -0.15 14.96 12.32
CA ASP A 662 -0.85 13.75 12.77
C ASP A 662 -0.02 12.50 12.41
N PRO A 663 0.39 11.66 13.38
CA PRO A 663 1.33 10.57 13.13
C PRO A 663 0.81 9.49 12.17
N LYS A 664 -0.49 9.44 11.90
CA LYS A 664 -1.12 8.38 11.09
C LYS A 664 -1.54 8.88 9.72
N THR A 665 -2.04 10.12 9.65
CA THR A 665 -2.73 10.68 8.49
C THR A 665 -2.19 12.05 8.07
N GLY A 666 -1.31 12.64 8.87
CA GLY A 666 -0.70 13.92 8.55
C GLY A 666 0.32 13.82 7.42
N LEU A 667 0.67 14.97 6.85
CA LEU A 667 1.64 15.08 5.76
C LEU A 667 3.03 14.52 6.13
N LEU A 668 3.39 14.56 7.42
CA LEU A 668 4.63 13.98 7.94
C LEU A 668 4.52 12.52 8.38
N ALA A 669 3.33 11.90 8.30
CA ALA A 669 3.15 10.50 8.71
C ALA A 669 4.08 9.54 7.96
N SER A 670 4.30 9.77 6.65
CA SER A 670 5.24 8.99 5.83
C SER A 670 6.72 9.19 6.19
N TRP A 671 7.03 10.15 7.06
CA TRP A 671 8.38 10.49 7.50
C TRP A 671 8.69 10.00 8.91
N HIS A 672 7.72 9.99 9.83
CA HIS A 672 7.91 9.55 11.21
C HIS A 672 7.86 8.03 11.36
N ALA A 673 6.95 7.35 10.69
CA ALA A 673 6.69 5.92 10.87
C ALA A 673 7.01 5.14 9.60
N MET A 674 8.29 4.83 9.40
CA MET A 674 8.70 3.83 8.41
C MET A 674 8.24 2.45 8.85
N ASP A 675 7.01 2.10 8.46
CA ASP A 675 6.57 0.72 8.55
C ASP A 675 7.45 -0.18 7.66
N SER A 676 7.32 -1.48 7.86
CA SER A 676 8.09 -2.48 7.10
C SER A 676 7.85 -2.38 5.60
N LEU A 677 6.73 -1.82 5.15
CA LEU A 677 6.39 -1.67 3.73
C LEU A 677 7.01 -0.43 3.13
N GLN A 678 7.08 0.67 3.85
CA GLN A 678 7.83 1.84 3.43
C GLN A 678 9.33 1.51 3.32
N GLN A 679 9.88 0.69 4.23
CA GLN A 679 11.25 0.18 4.13
C GLN A 679 11.45 -0.67 2.86
N ILE A 680 10.48 -1.55 2.55
CA ILE A 680 10.51 -2.34 1.32
C ILE A 680 10.34 -1.45 0.09
N ALA A 681 9.48 -0.44 0.15
CA ALA A 681 9.29 0.51 -0.92
C ALA A 681 10.58 1.28 -1.17
N GLU A 682 11.22 1.82 -0.14
CA GLU A 682 12.53 2.48 -0.22
C GLU A 682 13.60 1.57 -0.82
N ALA A 683 13.68 0.31 -0.40
CA ALA A 683 14.56 -0.67 -1.03
C ALA A 683 14.20 -0.89 -2.51
N GLY A 684 12.92 -0.97 -2.85
CA GLY A 684 12.44 -1.04 -4.23
C GLY A 684 12.88 0.16 -5.06
N ARG A 685 12.83 1.37 -4.48
CA ARG A 685 13.27 2.62 -5.10
C ARG A 685 14.78 2.62 -5.31
N LEU A 686 15.56 2.23 -4.30
CA LEU A 686 17.01 2.04 -4.42
C LEU A 686 17.39 1.04 -5.52
N ILE A 687 16.65 -0.07 -5.66
CA ILE A 687 16.86 -1.02 -6.76
C ILE A 687 16.58 -0.36 -8.10
N ARG A 688 15.51 0.43 -8.24
CA ARG A 688 15.22 1.15 -9.50
C ARG A 688 16.35 2.09 -9.88
N TRP A 689 16.82 2.88 -8.92
CA TRP A 689 17.97 3.77 -9.13
C TRP A 689 19.23 3.00 -9.51
N GLY A 690 19.55 1.93 -8.79
CA GLY A 690 20.72 1.08 -9.10
C GLY A 690 20.63 0.36 -10.45
N LEU A 691 19.42 0.01 -10.90
CA LEU A 691 19.22 -0.58 -12.23
C LEU A 691 19.30 0.48 -13.34
N ALA A 692 18.81 1.69 -13.07
CA ALA A 692 18.91 2.80 -14.00
C ALA A 692 20.35 3.31 -14.15
N ASP A 693 21.13 3.27 -13.07
CA ASP A 693 22.55 3.60 -13.05
C ASP A 693 23.40 2.72 -13.97
N ALA A 694 22.91 1.52 -14.31
CA ALA A 694 23.58 0.55 -15.18
C ALA A 694 25.03 0.21 -14.77
N GLY A 695 25.38 0.44 -13.50
CA GLY A 695 26.74 0.23 -12.97
C GLY A 695 27.71 1.39 -13.20
N THR A 696 27.22 2.58 -13.61
CA THR A 696 28.06 3.77 -13.78
C THR A 696 28.57 4.35 -12.46
N GLY A 697 27.93 4.02 -11.33
CA GLY A 697 28.28 4.49 -9.99
C GLY A 697 27.75 5.88 -9.65
N LYS A 698 27.12 6.59 -10.60
CA LYS A 698 26.68 7.99 -10.45
C LYS A 698 25.61 8.13 -9.37
N VAL A 699 24.62 7.24 -9.38
CA VAL A 699 23.55 7.21 -8.36
C VAL A 699 24.13 7.04 -6.96
N TRP A 700 25.11 6.16 -6.79
CA TRP A 700 25.64 5.82 -5.47
C TRP A 700 26.50 6.94 -4.91
N LYS A 701 27.28 7.59 -5.76
CA LYS A 701 28.03 8.80 -5.41
C LYS A 701 27.09 9.93 -4.98
N ALA A 702 26.01 10.16 -5.73
CA ALA A 702 24.99 11.15 -5.38
C ALA A 702 24.18 10.79 -4.12
N TRP A 703 24.15 9.51 -3.73
CA TRP A 703 23.51 9.06 -2.49
C TRP A 703 24.34 9.38 -1.24
N GLU A 704 25.68 9.35 -1.32
CA GLU A 704 26.55 9.64 -0.17
C GLU A 704 26.34 11.04 0.40
N THR A 705 26.06 12.01 -0.47
CA THR A 705 25.83 13.41 -0.10
C THR A 705 24.40 13.69 0.35
N HIS A 706 23.49 12.71 0.27
CA HIS A 706 22.07 12.85 0.63
C HIS A 706 21.79 12.62 2.12
N GLU A 707 22.46 11.64 2.75
CA GLU A 707 22.29 11.35 4.18
C GLU A 707 22.94 12.41 5.07
#